data_AF-A0A9W9W004-F1
#
_entry.id   AF-A0A9W9W004-F1
#
_cell.length_a   1.000
_cell.length_b   1.000
_cell.length_c   1.000
_cell.angle_alpha   90.00
_cell.angle_beta   90.00
_cell.angle_gamma   90.00
#
_symmetry.space_group_name_H-M   'P 1'
#
loop_
_entity.id
_entity.type
_entity.pdbx_description
1 polymer ?
#
loop_
_entity_poly.entity_id
_entity_poly.type
_entity_poly.pdbx_seq_one_letter_code
_entity_poly.pdbx_strand_id
1 'polypeptide(L)'
;MPVSSAKATKKSAFSCDQCRKRKVKCDGHKPTCVRCTRRSETCEYKLSPTLSYTQKLENKVKALEHALSIAEENGSTSDTAEQSPSSTSTAAALPPAPTKRYFKSIKGLKLDRKGAITYHGATSFFQLPSSDLNEAFEGQSGGAFETLDEGNRRKEKLVNNAWQQRALERFLETPEPFQFLLNIHWCWIQPLFNFIYRPAFTRDMEILGPYYSHTLLNAVLSHSARWCRYNAEIQFLLEPYDNGALFSRQARSLVFSEVSTGHPKVPTIQSLLLLSAQECSAGNRTQAWLYTGMAIRLIEDMGITFNTGRSQLELNLEDEDVEIRQRLFWSCYFWDKMVSLYLGRTPMLQHSGISPDQITLDDSAENELWSPHGVVYPEGSEYPPTMAHSVTCFRWMCRLSIIFNEILIHIYDPTKPHTDAEVRACLQSEEHSLKQWWEDLPNVLKIDTENLPQYCPPSHIVTLNCLYHVFKILLYRPMLFQKDSMKGNRPRANAHHLLECISSATSIITIYDLFCQSFGFEYTVLSLSYGIYTAASIFLLQIQAASRPDAQALPRLRFCISALEQLSVSNPVVESALGLITDSLSKIRPDILPVVSTNDEDKIANATLQAETQKEFLSAESNHTGHRTGYLDYPEPVICGSDPEEFTISDETLEAFPFLTPIDAAFGTSYHQAF
;
A
#
# COMPACT_ATOMS: atom_id res chain seq x y z
N MET A 1 33.40 -24.68 42.42
CA MET A 1 32.19 -24.35 43.20
C MET A 1 32.58 -23.90 44.60
N PRO A 2 31.85 -23.01 45.30
CA PRO A 2 30.71 -22.17 44.87
C PRO A 2 31.07 -20.65 44.84
N VAL A 3 30.64 -19.83 43.87
CA VAL A 3 29.33 -19.17 43.67
C VAL A 3 28.92 -18.20 44.78
N SER A 4 28.96 -16.89 44.48
CA SER A 4 27.86 -15.97 44.82
C SER A 4 27.88 -14.76 43.88
N SER A 5 27.04 -14.84 42.84
CA SER A 5 26.63 -13.71 42.00
C SER A 5 25.42 -13.06 42.66
N ALA A 6 25.58 -11.85 43.20
CA ALA A 6 24.46 -11.01 43.59
C ALA A 6 24.11 -10.10 42.41
N LYS A 7 23.13 -10.52 41.59
CA LYS A 7 22.46 -9.65 40.61
C LYS A 7 21.92 -8.41 41.34
N ALA A 8 22.48 -7.24 41.05
CA ALA A 8 21.91 -5.97 41.50
C ALA A 8 20.57 -5.74 40.78
N THR A 9 19.47 -5.95 41.49
CA THR A 9 18.12 -5.62 41.03
C THR A 9 17.99 -4.10 40.88
N LYS A 10 17.68 -3.64 39.65
CA LYS A 10 17.46 -2.21 39.33
C LYS A 10 16.46 -1.57 40.31
N LYS A 11 16.89 -0.52 41.01
CA LYS A 11 16.05 0.26 41.93
C LYS A 11 15.08 1.14 41.13
N SER A 12 13.79 1.07 41.46
CA SER A 12 12.79 2.04 40.96
C SER A 12 13.14 3.47 41.41
N ALA A 13 13.12 4.44 40.49
CA ALA A 13 13.28 5.87 40.79
C ALA A 13 12.09 6.48 41.55
N PHE A 14 10.99 5.73 41.71
CA PHE A 14 9.75 6.18 42.33
C PHE A 14 9.41 5.36 43.58
N SER A 15 8.91 6.04 44.62
CA SER A 15 8.35 5.39 45.82
C SER A 15 6.94 4.87 45.54
N CYS A 16 6.59 3.68 46.03
CA CYS A 16 5.23 3.15 45.92
C CYS A 16 4.22 3.99 46.71
N ASP A 17 2.94 3.85 46.38
CA ASP A 17 1.84 4.65 46.93
C ASP A 17 1.75 4.58 48.46
N GLN A 18 1.94 3.40 49.05
CA GLN A 18 1.86 3.22 50.51
C GLN A 18 3.03 3.89 51.25
N CYS A 19 4.25 3.77 50.71
CA CYS A 19 5.41 4.47 51.26
C CYS A 19 5.28 5.99 51.09
N ARG A 20 4.71 6.45 49.96
CA ARG A 20 4.45 7.88 49.70
C ARG A 20 3.38 8.45 50.65
N LYS A 21 2.24 7.77 50.83
CA LYS A 21 1.18 8.17 51.77
C LYS A 21 1.70 8.29 53.20
N ARG A 22 2.60 7.39 53.59
CA ARG A 22 3.20 7.38 54.93
C ARG A 22 4.42 8.29 55.08
N LYS A 23 4.85 8.97 54.01
CA LYS A 23 6.06 9.81 53.97
C LYS A 23 7.31 9.08 54.48
N VAL A 24 7.44 7.80 54.13
CA VAL A 24 8.60 6.97 54.48
C VAL A 24 9.37 6.57 53.23
N LYS A 25 10.68 6.36 53.37
CA LYS A 25 11.56 5.94 52.26
C LYS A 25 11.16 4.55 51.76
N CYS A 26 10.91 4.45 50.45
CA CYS A 26 10.68 3.20 49.72
C CYS A 26 12.02 2.66 49.18
N ASP A 27 12.24 1.36 49.30
CA ASP A 27 13.43 0.67 48.77
C ASP A 27 13.32 0.35 47.27
N GLY A 28 12.13 0.48 46.68
CA GLY A 28 11.93 0.43 45.24
C GLY A 28 12.04 -0.97 44.61
N HIS A 29 12.03 -2.04 45.41
CA HIS A 29 11.95 -3.41 44.90
C HIS A 29 10.61 -3.69 44.21
N LYS A 30 10.66 -4.48 43.14
CA LYS A 30 9.50 -5.03 42.41
C LYS A 30 9.47 -6.56 42.57
N PRO A 31 8.28 -7.19 42.70
CA PRO A 31 6.93 -6.61 42.58
C PRO A 31 6.43 -5.88 43.84
N THR A 32 6.98 -6.15 45.02
CA THR A 32 6.65 -5.46 46.29
C THR A 32 7.91 -4.92 46.95
N CYS A 33 7.84 -3.73 47.52
CA CYS A 33 8.97 -3.17 48.29
C CYS A 33 9.05 -3.83 49.67
N VAL A 34 10.26 -3.97 50.23
CA VAL A 34 10.52 -4.70 51.51
C VAL A 34 9.61 -4.21 52.63
N ARG A 35 9.30 -2.91 52.66
CA ARG A 35 8.47 -2.32 53.71
C ARG A 35 6.98 -2.65 53.55
N CYS A 36 6.48 -2.75 52.32
CA CYS A 36 5.12 -3.23 52.05
C CYS A 36 5.02 -4.75 52.29
N THR A 37 6.05 -5.53 51.94
CA THR A 37 6.12 -6.97 52.22
C THR A 37 6.04 -7.26 53.70
N ARG A 38 6.82 -6.55 54.54
CA ARG A 38 6.83 -6.76 56.00
C ARG A 38 5.50 -6.39 56.67
N ARG A 39 4.69 -5.56 56.01
CA ARG A 39 3.40 -5.10 56.54
C ARG A 39 2.21 -5.82 55.92
N SER A 40 2.45 -6.75 54.99
CA SER A 40 1.41 -7.45 54.22
C SER A 40 0.43 -6.47 53.57
N GLU A 41 0.94 -5.36 53.01
CA GLU A 41 0.14 -4.33 52.34
C GLU A 41 0.37 -4.37 50.83
N THR A 42 -0.69 -4.06 50.06
CA THR A 42 -0.64 -4.01 48.59
C THR A 42 0.28 -2.88 48.11
N CYS A 43 1.36 -3.25 47.43
CA CYS A 43 2.37 -2.33 46.92
C CYS A 43 2.08 -1.96 45.46
N GLU A 44 1.59 -0.75 45.24
CA GLU A 44 1.27 -0.23 43.90
C GLU A 44 2.18 0.96 43.56
N TYR A 45 2.71 1.00 42.34
CA TYR A 45 3.50 2.12 41.83
C TYR A 45 2.67 2.84 40.75
N LYS A 46 1.99 3.94 41.10
CA LYS A 46 1.22 4.73 40.14
C LYS A 46 2.09 5.82 39.50
N LEU A 47 2.05 5.92 38.17
CA LEU A 47 2.62 7.04 37.43
C LEU A 47 1.65 8.22 37.51
N SER A 48 1.80 9.07 38.53
CA SER A 48 1.10 10.37 38.55
C SER A 48 1.89 11.37 37.70
N PRO A 49 1.25 12.19 36.84
CA PRO A 49 1.92 13.24 36.10
C PRO A 49 2.69 14.16 37.05
N THR A 50 3.93 14.48 36.72
CA THR A 50 4.81 15.30 37.57
C THR A 50 4.21 16.69 37.76
N LEU A 51 4.24 17.25 38.99
CA LEU A 51 3.80 18.62 39.31
C LEU A 51 4.39 19.71 38.38
N SER A 52 5.59 19.49 37.85
CA SER A 52 6.24 20.36 36.86
C SER A 52 5.52 20.36 35.50
N TYR A 53 4.96 19.22 35.09
CA TYR A 53 4.21 19.07 33.85
C TYR A 53 2.82 19.70 33.96
N THR A 54 2.14 19.52 35.11
CA THR A 54 0.84 20.17 35.36
C THR A 54 0.98 21.69 35.44
N GLN A 55 2.03 22.21 36.08
CA GLN A 55 2.31 23.67 36.09
C GLN A 55 2.65 24.23 34.71
N LYS A 56 3.36 23.49 33.86
CA LYS A 56 3.61 23.92 32.47
C LYS A 56 2.32 23.99 31.66
N LEU A 57 1.41 23.05 31.84
CA LEU A 57 0.10 23.06 31.19
C LEU A 57 -0.77 24.22 31.68
N GLU A 58 -0.85 24.44 32.99
CA GLU A 58 -1.60 25.56 33.58
C GLU A 58 -1.09 26.93 33.08
N ASN A 59 0.23 27.10 32.98
CA ASN A 59 0.81 28.32 32.43
C ASN A 59 0.51 28.51 30.94
N LYS A 60 0.46 27.41 30.17
CA LYS A 60 0.16 27.44 28.74
C LYS A 60 -1.31 27.74 28.48
N VAL A 61 -2.22 27.20 29.31
CA VAL A 61 -3.66 27.52 29.26
C VAL A 61 -3.88 29.01 29.55
N LYS A 62 -3.27 29.56 30.62
CA LYS A 62 -3.34 31.00 30.90
C LYS A 62 -2.83 31.89 29.76
N ALA A 63 -1.75 31.47 29.10
CA ALA A 63 -1.21 32.23 27.98
C ALA A 63 -2.15 32.23 26.75
N LEU A 64 -2.85 31.11 26.50
CA LEU A 64 -3.80 30.99 25.41
C LEU A 64 -5.10 31.75 25.68
N GLU A 65 -5.62 31.69 26.92
CA GLU A 65 -6.79 32.48 27.35
C GLU A 65 -6.53 33.99 27.20
N HIS A 66 -5.33 34.44 27.56
CA HIS A 66 -4.93 35.84 27.38
C HIS A 66 -4.82 36.24 25.90
N ALA A 67 -4.32 35.35 25.03
CA ALA A 67 -4.24 35.61 23.59
C ALA A 67 -5.63 35.69 22.93
N LEU A 68 -6.59 34.87 23.39
CA LEU A 68 -7.98 34.90 22.93
C LEU A 68 -8.70 36.17 23.36
N SER A 69 -8.50 36.61 24.61
CA SER A 69 -9.06 37.88 25.12
C SER A 69 -8.57 39.09 24.30
N ILE A 70 -7.30 39.11 23.88
CA ILE A 70 -6.76 40.19 23.03
C ILE A 70 -7.34 40.14 21.61
N ALA A 71 -7.63 38.94 21.08
CA ALA A 71 -8.23 38.79 19.76
C ALA A 71 -9.71 39.24 19.75
N GLU A 72 -10.43 39.02 20.84
CA GLU A 72 -11.83 39.45 21.01
C GLU A 72 -11.96 40.97 21.18
N GLU A 73 -11.03 41.62 21.88
CA GLU A 73 -11.04 43.09 22.07
C GLU A 73 -10.71 43.88 20.78
N ASN A 74 -9.98 43.28 19.83
CA ASN A 74 -9.65 43.93 18.54
C ASN A 74 -10.73 43.78 17.46
N GLY A 75 -11.86 43.11 17.77
CA GLY A 75 -12.90 42.76 16.79
C GLY A 75 -14.13 43.67 16.73
N SER A 76 -14.16 44.83 17.41
CA SER A 76 -15.41 45.62 17.51
C SER A 76 -15.24 47.14 17.36
N THR A 77 -15.28 47.61 16.10
CA THR A 77 -15.85 48.89 15.59
C THR A 77 -15.53 48.92 14.08
N SER A 78 -16.41 49.18 13.10
CA SER A 78 -17.54 50.11 13.03
C SER A 78 -18.46 49.76 11.84
N ASP A 79 -19.78 49.83 12.07
CA ASP A 79 -20.81 49.94 11.03
C ASP A 79 -20.74 51.31 10.33
N THR A 80 -20.76 51.32 8.98
CA THR A 80 -21.34 52.42 8.20
C THR A 80 -21.93 51.86 6.90
N ALA A 81 -23.22 52.09 6.73
CA ALA A 81 -23.99 51.78 5.53
C ALA A 81 -23.77 52.85 4.45
N GLU A 82 -23.51 52.46 3.20
CA GLU A 82 -23.96 53.14 1.98
C GLU A 82 -23.67 52.29 0.72
N GLN A 83 -24.43 52.56 -0.33
CA GLN A 83 -24.91 51.68 -1.39
C GLN A 83 -24.02 51.54 -2.64
N SER A 84 -24.27 50.45 -3.40
CA SER A 84 -24.16 50.24 -4.88
C SER A 84 -23.06 49.25 -5.33
N PRO A 85 -23.13 48.67 -6.55
CA PRO A 85 -24.22 47.89 -7.13
C PRO A 85 -23.73 46.51 -7.64
N SER A 86 -24.69 45.69 -8.07
CA SER A 86 -24.60 44.40 -8.75
C SER A 86 -23.38 44.19 -9.69
N SER A 87 -22.66 43.08 -9.48
CA SER A 87 -22.01 42.34 -10.56
C SER A 87 -22.02 40.84 -10.25
N THR A 88 -22.74 40.11 -11.10
CA THR A 88 -22.90 38.66 -11.18
C THR A 88 -21.55 37.93 -11.16
N SER A 89 -21.31 37.11 -10.14
CA SER A 89 -20.34 36.01 -10.23
C SER A 89 -21.00 34.72 -9.78
N THR A 90 -21.23 33.86 -10.77
CA THR A 90 -21.75 32.51 -10.67
C THR A 90 -20.74 31.69 -9.86
N ALA A 91 -21.10 31.32 -8.63
CA ALA A 91 -20.40 30.26 -7.92
C ALA A 91 -20.58 28.97 -8.72
N ALA A 92 -19.51 28.51 -9.36
CA ALA A 92 -19.49 27.26 -10.10
C ALA A 92 -19.77 26.11 -9.13
N ALA A 93 -20.94 25.50 -9.30
CA ALA A 93 -21.34 24.31 -8.59
C ALA A 93 -20.36 23.16 -8.92
N LEU A 94 -19.94 22.46 -7.88
CA LEU A 94 -19.32 21.14 -7.97
C LEU A 94 -20.15 20.24 -8.91
N PRO A 95 -19.52 19.41 -9.77
CA PRO A 95 -20.26 18.43 -10.54
C PRO A 95 -21.05 17.51 -9.58
N PRO A 96 -22.29 17.13 -9.93
CA PRO A 96 -23.11 16.29 -9.07
C PRO A 96 -22.42 14.95 -8.86
N ALA A 97 -22.13 14.64 -7.60
CA ALA A 97 -21.70 13.30 -7.20
C ALA A 97 -22.68 12.26 -7.75
N PRO A 98 -22.21 11.05 -8.15
CA PRO A 98 -23.12 9.96 -8.47
C PRO A 98 -24.11 9.81 -7.31
N THR A 99 -25.39 9.76 -7.66
CA THR A 99 -26.51 9.71 -6.72
C THR A 99 -26.21 8.74 -5.59
N LYS A 100 -26.03 9.27 -4.37
CA LYS A 100 -25.85 8.46 -3.15
C LYS A 100 -27.06 7.54 -3.02
N ARG A 101 -26.91 6.28 -3.45
CA ARG A 101 -27.85 5.21 -3.08
C ARG A 101 -27.60 4.91 -1.61
N TYR A 102 -28.42 5.49 -0.74
CA TYR A 102 -28.46 5.11 0.67
C TYR A 102 -28.98 3.68 0.78
N PHE A 103 -28.11 2.74 1.15
CA PHE A 103 -28.51 1.37 1.45
C PHE A 103 -29.00 1.26 2.90
N LYS A 104 -30.08 0.51 3.09
CA LYS A 104 -30.74 0.30 4.39
C LYS A 104 -29.85 -0.55 5.31
N SER A 105 -30.01 -0.39 6.63
CA SER A 105 -29.40 -1.28 7.63
C SER A 105 -29.76 -2.75 7.31
N ILE A 106 -28.76 -3.61 7.25
CA ILE A 106 -28.91 -4.99 6.82
C ILE A 106 -29.26 -5.86 8.03
N LYS A 107 -30.46 -6.46 7.99
CA LYS A 107 -30.90 -7.51 8.94
C LYS A 107 -29.93 -8.70 8.81
N GLY A 108 -29.04 -8.89 9.78
CA GLY A 108 -28.10 -10.03 9.81
C GLY A 108 -26.79 -9.80 10.58
N LEU A 109 -26.41 -8.54 10.80
CA LEU A 109 -25.30 -8.16 11.69
C LEU A 109 -25.71 -8.30 13.16
N LYS A 110 -24.97 -9.10 13.94
CA LYS A 110 -25.24 -9.32 15.37
C LYS A 110 -23.96 -9.49 16.15
N LEU A 111 -24.04 -9.25 17.46
CA LEU A 111 -23.02 -9.67 18.41
C LEU A 111 -23.25 -11.15 18.78
N ASP A 112 -22.21 -11.96 18.64
CA ASP A 112 -22.24 -13.34 19.09
C ASP A 112 -22.17 -13.44 20.62
N ARG A 113 -22.21 -14.67 21.17
CA ARG A 113 -22.14 -14.90 22.63
C ARG A 113 -20.82 -14.44 23.27
N LYS A 114 -19.80 -14.15 22.48
CA LYS A 114 -18.47 -13.72 22.91
C LYS A 114 -18.22 -12.23 22.62
N GLY A 115 -19.23 -11.51 22.12
CA GLY A 115 -19.14 -10.09 21.80
C GLY A 115 -18.43 -9.79 20.48
N ALA A 116 -18.21 -10.79 19.62
CA ALA A 116 -17.71 -10.58 18.27
C ALA A 116 -18.87 -10.22 17.33
N ILE A 117 -18.64 -9.26 16.44
CA ILE A 117 -19.62 -8.90 15.40
C ILE A 117 -19.53 -9.96 14.30
N THR A 118 -20.64 -10.62 13.99
CA THR A 118 -20.77 -11.57 12.90
C THR A 118 -21.93 -11.24 11.98
N TYR A 119 -21.84 -11.65 10.72
CA TYR A 119 -22.91 -11.53 9.75
C TYR A 119 -23.51 -12.88 9.36
N HIS A 120 -24.84 -12.98 9.42
CA HIS A 120 -25.59 -14.16 9.01
C HIS A 120 -26.80 -13.79 8.15
N GLY A 121 -26.86 -14.33 6.93
CA GLY A 121 -27.99 -14.14 6.02
C GLY A 121 -29.26 -14.90 6.43
N ALA A 122 -30.38 -14.61 5.77
CA ALA A 122 -31.71 -15.14 6.12
C ALA A 122 -31.85 -16.69 6.05
N THR A 123 -30.97 -17.36 5.31
CA THR A 123 -30.93 -18.83 5.20
C THR A 123 -30.06 -19.49 6.28
N SER A 124 -29.39 -18.69 7.12
CA SER A 124 -28.44 -19.18 8.12
C SER A 124 -29.13 -19.84 9.31
N PHE A 125 -28.59 -20.95 9.81
CA PHE A 125 -29.04 -21.58 11.06
C PHE A 125 -28.90 -20.63 12.27
N PHE A 126 -28.05 -19.61 12.17
CA PHE A 126 -27.81 -18.61 13.22
C PHE A 126 -28.87 -17.50 13.25
N GLN A 127 -29.87 -17.55 12.37
CA GLN A 127 -31.02 -16.65 12.38
C GLN A 127 -32.30 -17.42 12.05
N LEU A 128 -33.34 -17.29 12.88
CA LEU A 128 -34.65 -17.83 12.53
C LEU A 128 -35.13 -17.16 11.22
N PRO A 129 -35.66 -17.93 10.25
CA PRO A 129 -36.30 -17.36 9.07
C PRO A 129 -37.43 -16.43 9.54
N SER A 130 -37.23 -15.13 9.42
CA SER A 130 -38.28 -14.15 9.70
C SER A 130 -39.25 -14.17 8.52
N SER A 131 -40.54 -14.34 8.79
CA SER A 131 -41.64 -14.33 7.80
C SER A 131 -41.72 -13.05 6.97
N ASP A 132 -41.11 -11.96 7.42
CA ASP A 132 -41.11 -10.68 6.72
C ASP A 132 -39.91 -10.52 5.78
N LEU A 133 -39.91 -11.29 4.69
CA LEU A 133 -39.06 -11.00 3.53
C LEU A 133 -39.47 -9.67 2.85
N ASN A 134 -40.70 -9.20 3.07
CA ASN A 134 -41.22 -7.94 2.53
C ASN A 134 -40.82 -6.70 3.35
N GLU A 135 -40.67 -6.80 4.68
CA GLU A 135 -40.18 -5.67 5.49
C GLU A 135 -38.67 -5.41 5.35
N ALA A 136 -37.89 -6.32 4.74
CA ALA A 136 -36.53 -6.01 4.33
C ALA A 136 -36.50 -4.83 3.32
N PHE A 137 -37.63 -4.54 2.69
CA PHE A 137 -37.80 -3.49 1.68
C PHE A 137 -38.79 -2.39 2.06
N GLU A 138 -39.49 -2.44 3.19
CA GLU A 138 -40.40 -1.35 3.59
C GLU A 138 -39.63 -0.14 4.14
N GLY A 139 -40.05 1.04 3.69
CA GLY A 139 -39.38 2.30 3.89
C GLY A 139 -39.82 2.98 5.18
N GLN A 140 -38.88 3.16 6.11
CA GLN A 140 -38.94 4.30 7.03
C GLN A 140 -37.84 5.28 6.62
N SER A 141 -38.24 6.24 5.80
CA SER A 141 -37.53 7.46 5.43
C SER A 141 -37.38 8.34 6.66
N GLY A 142 -36.44 7.98 7.52
CA GLY A 142 -36.10 8.82 8.66
C GLY A 142 -34.65 8.65 8.98
N GLY A 143 -33.74 8.67 8.00
CA GLY A 143 -32.30 8.64 8.25
C GLY A 143 -31.94 9.72 9.26
N ALA A 144 -31.19 9.35 10.31
CA ALA A 144 -30.56 10.37 11.14
C ALA A 144 -29.52 11.00 10.21
N PHE A 145 -29.83 12.18 9.69
CA PHE A 145 -28.85 12.95 8.96
C PHE A 145 -27.73 13.22 9.97
N GLU A 146 -26.58 12.55 9.82
CA GLU A 146 -25.39 12.98 10.54
C GLU A 146 -25.22 14.46 10.19
N THR A 147 -25.39 15.31 11.20
CA THR A 147 -25.17 16.72 11.01
C THR A 147 -23.69 16.91 10.67
N LEU A 148 -23.38 17.87 9.81
CA LEU A 148 -21.98 18.25 9.52
C LEU A 148 -21.18 18.49 10.81
N ASP A 149 -21.83 19.01 11.85
CA ASP A 149 -21.24 19.23 13.17
C ASP A 149 -20.83 17.90 13.86
N GLU A 150 -21.68 16.87 13.85
CA GLU A 150 -21.35 15.58 14.46
C GLU A 150 -20.20 14.88 13.72
N GLY A 151 -20.22 14.87 12.38
CA GLY A 151 -19.14 14.32 11.57
C GLY A 151 -17.80 15.03 11.83
N ASN A 152 -17.82 16.36 11.97
CA ASN A 152 -16.63 17.14 12.32
C ASN A 152 -16.11 16.81 13.72
N ARG A 153 -16.99 16.66 14.71
CA ARG A 153 -16.59 16.27 16.08
C ARG A 153 -15.96 14.89 16.14
N ARG A 154 -16.51 13.91 15.40
CA ARG A 154 -15.93 12.55 15.29
C ARG A 154 -14.53 12.62 14.68
N LYS A 155 -14.38 13.37 13.58
CA LYS A 155 -13.08 13.62 12.96
C LYS A 155 -12.08 14.24 13.94
N GLU A 156 -12.45 15.32 14.63
CA GLU A 156 -11.58 15.99 15.59
C GLU A 156 -11.11 15.05 16.71
N LYS A 157 -12.00 14.20 17.23
CA LYS A 157 -11.63 13.19 18.24
C LYS A 157 -10.59 12.20 17.70
N LEU A 158 -10.81 11.68 16.49
CA LEU A 158 -9.90 10.71 15.86
C LEU A 158 -8.53 11.33 15.60
N VAL A 159 -8.49 12.51 14.98
CA VAL A 159 -7.25 13.23 14.67
C VAL A 159 -6.49 13.56 15.96
N ASN A 160 -7.16 14.08 17.00
CA ASN A 160 -6.53 14.37 18.28
C ASN A 160 -5.96 13.11 18.96
N ASN A 161 -6.70 11.99 18.91
CA ASN A 161 -6.20 10.71 19.41
C ASN A 161 -4.96 10.28 18.63
N ALA A 162 -4.99 10.32 17.29
CA ALA A 162 -3.89 9.94 16.44
C ALA A 162 -2.62 10.76 16.76
N TRP A 163 -2.73 12.09 16.83
CA TRP A 163 -1.62 12.96 17.23
C TRP A 163 -1.05 12.61 18.61
N GLN A 164 -1.91 12.31 19.58
CA GLN A 164 -1.48 11.90 20.92
C GLN A 164 -0.70 10.57 20.87
N GLN A 165 -1.20 9.56 20.15
CA GLN A 165 -0.50 8.28 20.03
C GLN A 165 0.83 8.42 19.29
N ARG A 166 0.89 9.24 18.24
CA ARG A 166 2.12 9.53 17.50
C ARG A 166 3.16 10.25 18.36
N ALA A 167 2.72 11.14 19.25
CA ALA A 167 3.62 11.77 20.22
C ALA A 167 4.17 10.75 21.23
N LEU A 168 3.35 9.82 21.70
CA LEU A 168 3.75 8.75 22.63
C LEU A 168 4.70 7.74 21.97
N GLU A 169 4.49 7.43 20.69
CA GLU A 169 5.34 6.51 19.91
C GLU A 169 6.82 6.90 19.95
N ARG A 170 7.12 8.21 19.93
CA ARG A 170 8.50 8.74 20.00
C ARG A 170 9.21 8.45 21.32
N PHE A 171 8.47 8.12 22.37
CA PHE A 171 9.01 7.77 23.68
C PHE A 171 9.10 6.26 23.91
N LEU A 172 8.65 5.44 22.95
CA LEU A 172 8.74 3.98 23.07
C LEU A 172 10.17 3.51 22.78
N GLU A 173 10.76 2.79 23.74
CA GLU A 173 12.08 2.19 23.61
C GLU A 173 11.97 0.79 22.97
N THR A 174 11.63 0.75 21.67
CA THR A 174 11.71 -0.50 20.91
C THR A 174 13.17 -0.84 20.59
N PRO A 175 13.68 -2.02 20.95
CA PRO A 175 15.08 -2.38 20.68
C PRO A 175 15.31 -2.68 19.19
N GLU A 176 16.55 -2.48 18.74
CA GLU A 176 16.97 -2.96 17.42
C GLU A 176 17.11 -4.49 17.39
N PRO A 177 16.82 -5.15 16.25
CA PRO A 177 16.48 -4.60 14.93
C PRO A 177 14.98 -4.31 14.72
N PHE A 178 14.14 -4.45 15.76
CA PHE A 178 12.69 -4.36 15.62
C PHE A 178 12.21 -2.94 15.32
N GLN A 179 12.86 -1.94 15.90
CA GLN A 179 12.55 -0.54 15.64
C GLN A 179 12.81 -0.17 14.17
N PHE A 180 13.97 -0.56 13.63
CA PHE A 180 14.29 -0.36 12.22
C PHE A 180 13.24 -1.02 11.31
N LEU A 181 12.87 -2.27 11.56
CA LEU A 181 11.86 -2.97 10.76
C LEU A 181 10.47 -2.33 10.83
N LEU A 182 10.04 -1.85 12.00
CA LEU A 182 8.80 -1.09 12.12
C LEU A 182 8.86 0.21 11.31
N ASN A 183 9.98 0.93 11.38
CA ASN A 183 10.16 2.16 10.60
C ASN A 183 10.17 1.90 9.09
N ILE A 184 10.75 0.80 8.63
CA ILE A 184 10.63 0.34 7.23
C ILE A 184 9.16 0.16 6.84
N HIS A 185 8.37 -0.56 7.65
CA HIS A 185 6.94 -0.76 7.39
C HIS A 185 6.19 0.56 7.27
N TRP A 186 6.39 1.47 8.23
CA TRP A 186 5.71 2.76 8.25
C TRP A 186 6.11 3.70 7.11
N CYS A 187 7.36 3.60 6.64
CA CYS A 187 7.90 4.45 5.59
C CYS A 187 7.50 3.97 4.19
N TRP A 188 7.64 2.67 3.91
CA TRP A 188 7.61 2.13 2.56
C TRP A 188 6.35 1.33 2.22
N ILE A 189 5.66 0.76 3.23
CA ILE A 189 4.59 -0.23 3.01
C ILE A 189 3.23 0.34 3.42
N GLN A 190 3.15 0.88 4.63
CA GLN A 190 1.91 1.37 5.23
C GLN A 190 1.18 2.42 4.37
N PRO A 191 1.87 3.43 3.78
CA PRO A 191 1.19 4.45 2.98
C PRO A 191 0.53 3.90 1.70
N LEU A 192 1.03 2.78 1.16
CA LEU A 192 0.51 2.13 -0.04
C LEU A 192 -0.80 1.39 0.21
N PHE A 193 -0.81 0.58 1.26
CA PHE A 193 -1.86 -0.44 1.42
C PHE A 193 -2.80 -0.18 2.60
N ASN A 194 -2.38 0.64 3.55
CA ASN A 194 -3.12 1.03 4.75
C ASN A 194 -3.70 -0.12 5.60
N PHE A 195 -3.09 -1.31 5.55
CA PHE A 195 -3.54 -2.50 6.27
C PHE A 195 -3.74 -2.25 7.77
N ILE A 196 -2.85 -1.47 8.38
CA ILE A 196 -2.81 -1.25 9.83
C ILE A 196 -3.13 0.21 10.15
N TYR A 197 -4.05 0.48 11.06
CA TYR A 197 -4.19 1.83 11.60
C TYR A 197 -3.14 2.09 12.67
N ARG A 198 -2.08 2.82 12.32
CA ARG A 198 -0.87 3.01 13.15
C ARG A 198 -1.16 3.52 14.57
N PRO A 199 -2.02 4.54 14.79
CA PRO A 199 -2.30 5.02 16.15
C PRO A 199 -2.78 3.92 17.10
N ALA A 200 -3.76 3.11 16.66
CA ALA A 200 -4.28 2.02 17.45
C ALA A 200 -3.25 0.90 17.62
N PHE A 201 -2.53 0.53 16.56
CA PHE A 201 -1.49 -0.50 16.64
C PHE A 201 -0.40 -0.16 17.65
N THR A 202 0.17 1.04 17.57
CA THR A 202 1.26 1.47 18.44
C THR A 202 0.83 1.52 19.91
N ARG A 203 -0.37 2.06 20.18
CA ARG A 203 -0.95 2.05 21.52
C ARG A 203 -1.13 0.62 22.03
N ASP A 204 -1.74 -0.23 21.22
CA ASP A 204 -2.15 -1.57 21.61
C ASP A 204 -0.96 -2.53 21.72
N MET A 205 0.17 -2.23 21.08
CA MET A 205 1.44 -2.95 21.28
C MET A 205 1.93 -2.84 22.72
N GLU A 206 1.75 -1.68 23.36
CA GLU A 206 2.20 -1.42 24.74
C GLU A 206 1.24 -1.99 25.79
N ILE A 207 -0.06 -1.89 25.53
CA ILE A 207 -1.11 -2.29 26.49
C ILE A 207 -1.70 -3.68 26.21
N LEU A 208 -1.22 -4.37 25.18
CA LEU A 208 -1.79 -5.62 24.65
C LEU A 208 -3.28 -5.48 24.30
N GLY A 209 -3.59 -4.41 23.57
CA GLY A 209 -4.95 -4.03 23.16
C GLY A 209 -5.50 -4.86 21.98
N PRO A 210 -6.77 -4.61 21.59
CA PRO A 210 -7.48 -5.42 20.60
C PRO A 210 -6.93 -5.32 19.16
N TYR A 211 -6.25 -4.22 18.80
CA TYR A 211 -5.69 -3.97 17.48
C TYR A 211 -4.20 -4.32 17.36
N TYR A 212 -3.68 -5.07 18.33
CA TYR A 212 -2.35 -5.64 18.31
C TYR A 212 -2.39 -7.16 18.53
N SER A 213 -1.43 -7.86 17.94
CA SER A 213 -1.12 -9.26 18.29
C SER A 213 0.34 -9.56 17.96
N HIS A 214 0.93 -10.55 18.64
CA HIS A 214 2.26 -11.06 18.28
C HIS A 214 2.28 -11.63 16.86
N THR A 215 1.16 -12.16 16.38
CA THR A 215 0.96 -12.61 15.00
C THR A 215 1.17 -11.48 14.01
N LEU A 216 0.51 -10.34 14.26
CA LEU A 216 0.60 -9.15 13.43
C LEU A 216 2.00 -8.54 13.48
N LEU A 217 2.60 -8.42 14.66
CA LEU A 217 3.96 -7.93 14.78
C LEU A 217 4.94 -8.78 13.97
N ASN A 218 4.87 -10.11 14.09
CA ASN A 218 5.72 -11.01 13.31
C ASN A 218 5.50 -10.86 11.79
N ALA A 219 4.26 -10.67 11.34
CA ALA A 219 3.96 -10.44 9.92
C ALA A 219 4.52 -9.09 9.42
N VAL A 220 4.46 -8.04 10.23
CA VAL A 220 5.05 -6.72 9.92
C VAL A 220 6.57 -6.84 9.79
N LEU A 221 7.21 -7.45 10.79
CA LEU A 221 8.67 -7.62 10.83
C LEU A 221 9.15 -8.49 9.67
N SER A 222 8.45 -9.60 9.39
CA SER A 222 8.84 -10.52 8.31
C SER A 222 8.72 -9.89 6.93
N HIS A 223 7.63 -9.15 6.68
CA HIS A 223 7.44 -8.46 5.42
C HIS A 223 8.50 -7.36 5.23
N SER A 224 8.85 -6.64 6.30
CA SER A 224 9.81 -5.52 6.28
C SER A 224 11.26 -5.95 6.09
N ALA A 225 11.63 -7.17 6.51
CA ALA A 225 13.01 -7.65 6.48
C ALA A 225 13.64 -7.63 5.07
N ARG A 226 12.84 -7.71 4.01
CA ARG A 226 13.35 -7.68 2.61
C ARG A 226 14.05 -6.37 2.23
N TRP A 227 13.67 -5.26 2.83
CA TRP A 227 14.27 -3.94 2.57
C TRP A 227 15.53 -3.68 3.40
N CYS A 228 15.94 -4.64 4.23
CA CYS A 228 17.12 -4.52 5.09
C CYS A 228 18.34 -5.26 4.54
N ARG A 229 18.22 -5.93 3.38
CA ARG A 229 19.25 -6.86 2.86
C ARG A 229 20.61 -6.22 2.64
N TYR A 230 20.62 -4.95 2.29
CA TYR A 230 21.84 -4.19 1.98
C TYR A 230 22.35 -3.37 3.17
N ASN A 231 21.64 -3.39 4.30
CA ASN A 231 22.11 -2.77 5.54
C ASN A 231 22.86 -3.80 6.39
N ALA A 232 24.20 -3.74 6.36
CA ALA A 232 25.06 -4.71 7.04
C ALA A 232 24.87 -4.76 8.57
N GLU A 233 24.63 -3.61 9.20
CA GLU A 233 24.41 -3.53 10.65
C GLU A 233 23.11 -4.23 11.06
N ILE A 234 22.02 -3.94 10.34
CA ILE A 234 20.73 -4.56 10.60
C ILE A 234 20.76 -6.05 10.24
N GLN A 235 21.46 -6.47 9.17
CA GLN A 235 21.63 -7.89 8.85
C GLN A 235 22.34 -8.66 9.97
N PHE A 236 23.39 -8.09 10.57
CA PHE A 236 24.06 -8.71 11.71
C PHE A 236 23.12 -8.91 12.89
N LEU A 237 22.24 -7.94 13.17
CA LEU A 237 21.24 -8.04 14.23
C LEU A 237 20.10 -9.03 13.91
N LEU A 238 19.86 -9.31 12.63
CA LEU A 238 18.83 -10.24 12.16
C LEU A 238 19.30 -11.70 12.03
N GLU A 239 20.60 -11.97 12.10
CA GLU A 239 21.16 -13.32 12.02
C GLU A 239 20.53 -14.31 13.03
N PRO A 240 20.31 -13.95 14.32
CA PRO A 240 19.63 -14.85 15.28
C PRO A 240 18.17 -15.16 14.92
N TYR A 241 17.57 -14.38 14.01
CA TYR A 241 16.20 -14.50 13.55
C TYR A 241 16.12 -15.07 12.12
N ASP A 242 17.18 -15.75 11.67
CA ASP A 242 17.26 -16.35 10.32
C ASP A 242 17.01 -15.28 9.24
N ASN A 243 17.62 -14.11 9.40
CA ASN A 243 17.49 -12.93 8.53
C ASN A 243 16.03 -12.51 8.28
N GLY A 244 15.14 -12.76 9.26
CA GLY A 244 13.71 -12.44 9.21
C GLY A 244 12.80 -13.62 8.86
N ALA A 245 13.34 -14.75 8.38
CA ALA A 245 12.54 -15.94 8.04
C ALA A 245 11.84 -16.56 9.27
N LEU A 246 12.45 -16.42 10.46
CA LEU A 246 11.85 -16.87 11.71
C LEU A 246 10.51 -16.17 11.98
N PHE A 247 10.44 -14.85 11.77
CA PHE A 247 9.22 -14.07 11.97
C PHE A 247 8.10 -14.56 11.06
N SER A 248 8.40 -14.82 9.79
CA SER A 248 7.41 -15.35 8.84
C SER A 248 6.88 -16.72 9.26
N ARG A 249 7.76 -17.62 9.71
CA ARG A 249 7.36 -18.95 10.23
C ARG A 249 6.48 -18.83 11.47
N GLN A 250 6.81 -17.93 12.38
CA GLN A 250 6.01 -17.67 13.58
C GLN A 250 4.64 -17.07 13.23
N ALA A 251 4.60 -16.04 12.38
CA ALA A 251 3.36 -15.42 11.92
C ALA A 251 2.42 -16.46 11.30
N ARG A 252 2.90 -17.29 10.36
CA ARG A 252 2.07 -18.36 9.75
C ARG A 252 1.53 -19.33 10.79
N SER A 253 2.39 -19.82 11.69
CA SER A 253 1.97 -20.76 12.74
C SER A 253 0.89 -20.15 13.65
N LEU A 254 1.06 -18.88 14.04
CA LEU A 254 0.14 -18.20 14.93
C LEU A 254 -1.19 -17.86 14.23
N VAL A 255 -1.18 -17.40 12.98
CA VAL A 255 -2.42 -17.15 12.20
C VAL A 255 -3.29 -18.40 12.14
N PHE A 256 -2.72 -19.57 11.82
CA PHE A 256 -3.50 -20.81 11.76
C PHE A 256 -3.98 -21.28 13.13
N SER A 257 -3.21 -21.02 14.19
CA SER A 257 -3.67 -21.25 15.57
C SER A 257 -4.86 -20.36 15.91
N GLU A 258 -4.80 -19.07 15.60
CA GLU A 258 -5.90 -18.11 15.81
C GLU A 258 -7.17 -18.53 15.04
N VAL A 259 -7.04 -18.86 13.76
CA VAL A 259 -8.16 -19.33 12.93
C VAL A 259 -8.76 -20.62 13.52
N SER A 260 -7.93 -21.54 14.02
CA SER A 260 -8.40 -22.79 14.66
C SER A 260 -9.20 -22.54 15.94
N THR A 261 -9.02 -21.41 16.62
CA THR A 261 -9.86 -21.04 17.77
C THR A 261 -11.27 -20.60 17.37
N GLY A 262 -11.49 -20.30 16.09
CA GLY A 262 -12.78 -19.86 15.54
C GLY A 262 -13.17 -18.41 15.83
N HIS A 263 -12.27 -17.58 16.36
CA HIS A 263 -12.54 -16.16 16.70
C HIS A 263 -11.44 -15.26 16.12
N PRO A 264 -11.35 -15.16 14.78
CA PRO A 264 -10.39 -14.27 14.14
C PRO A 264 -10.66 -12.81 14.56
N LYS A 265 -9.62 -11.99 14.59
CA LYS A 265 -9.71 -10.56 14.93
C LYS A 265 -9.18 -9.72 13.77
N VAL A 266 -9.36 -8.41 13.84
CA VAL A 266 -8.77 -7.45 12.88
C VAL A 266 -7.27 -7.71 12.69
N PRO A 267 -6.44 -7.89 13.73
CA PRO A 267 -5.02 -8.25 13.57
C PRO A 267 -4.76 -9.54 12.79
N THR A 268 -5.65 -10.54 12.86
CA THR A 268 -5.53 -11.79 12.09
C THR A 268 -5.65 -11.50 10.59
N ILE A 269 -6.61 -10.65 10.20
CA ILE A 269 -6.82 -10.23 8.80
C ILE A 269 -5.62 -9.40 8.31
N GLN A 270 -5.17 -8.44 9.11
CA GLN A 270 -4.00 -7.61 8.80
C GLN A 270 -2.73 -8.45 8.61
N SER A 271 -2.57 -9.50 9.43
CA SER A 271 -1.47 -10.47 9.30
C SER A 271 -1.55 -11.24 7.99
N LEU A 272 -2.74 -11.72 7.61
CA LEU A 272 -2.96 -12.43 6.34
C LEU A 272 -2.65 -11.56 5.12
N LEU A 273 -3.02 -10.28 5.15
CA LEU A 273 -2.71 -9.33 4.07
C LEU A 273 -1.20 -9.12 3.91
N LEU A 274 -0.48 -8.92 5.01
CA LEU A 274 0.99 -8.78 4.99
C LEU A 274 1.70 -10.05 4.52
N LEU A 275 1.27 -11.21 5.01
CA LEU A 275 1.79 -12.50 4.56
C LEU A 275 1.50 -12.70 3.07
N SER A 276 0.30 -12.34 2.60
CA SER A 276 -0.03 -12.40 1.18
C SER A 276 0.92 -11.56 0.33
N ALA A 277 1.16 -10.31 0.70
CA ALA A 277 2.09 -9.42 0.01
C ALA A 277 3.52 -9.97 -0.01
N GLN A 278 3.96 -10.53 1.12
CA GLN A 278 5.27 -11.18 1.21
C GLN A 278 5.39 -12.36 0.24
N GLU A 279 4.44 -13.29 0.29
CA GLU A 279 4.44 -14.51 -0.53
C GLU A 279 4.28 -14.19 -2.01
N CYS A 280 3.58 -13.11 -2.36
CA CYS A 280 3.44 -12.67 -3.75
C CYS A 280 4.79 -12.28 -4.34
N SER A 281 5.54 -11.40 -3.68
CA SER A 281 6.91 -11.03 -4.12
C SER A 281 7.86 -12.23 -4.13
N ALA A 282 7.68 -13.19 -3.22
CA ALA A 282 8.50 -14.40 -3.16
C ALA A 282 8.19 -15.42 -4.27
N GLY A 283 7.15 -15.21 -5.09
CA GLY A 283 6.73 -16.14 -6.13
C GLY A 283 5.85 -17.30 -5.63
N ASN A 284 5.46 -17.31 -4.35
CA ASN A 284 4.61 -18.33 -3.74
C ASN A 284 3.12 -18.05 -4.03
N ARG A 285 2.75 -18.13 -5.31
CA ARG A 285 1.42 -17.79 -5.86
C ARG A 285 0.26 -18.41 -5.09
N THR A 286 0.37 -19.69 -4.71
CA THR A 286 -0.68 -20.41 -3.98
C THR A 286 -0.91 -19.81 -2.59
N GLN A 287 0.16 -19.52 -1.84
CA GLN A 287 0.03 -18.95 -0.50
C GLN A 287 -0.48 -17.52 -0.58
N ALA A 288 0.06 -16.71 -1.49
CA ALA A 288 -0.38 -15.33 -1.71
C ALA A 288 -1.90 -15.24 -1.97
N TRP A 289 -2.41 -16.12 -2.84
CA TRP A 289 -3.84 -16.19 -3.14
C TRP A 289 -4.68 -16.69 -1.98
N LEU A 290 -4.27 -17.78 -1.32
CA LEU A 290 -5.04 -18.36 -0.21
C LEU A 290 -5.11 -17.40 0.97
N TYR A 291 -4.02 -16.71 1.32
CA TYR A 291 -4.02 -15.72 2.39
C TYR A 291 -4.92 -14.52 2.07
N THR A 292 -4.93 -14.05 0.82
CA THR A 292 -5.89 -13.03 0.37
C THR A 292 -7.33 -13.51 0.51
N GLY A 293 -7.63 -14.73 0.04
CA GLY A 293 -8.99 -15.29 0.12
C GLY A 293 -9.46 -15.50 1.55
N MET A 294 -8.56 -15.94 2.45
CA MET A 294 -8.86 -16.01 3.88
C MET A 294 -9.19 -14.63 4.44
N ALA A 295 -8.37 -13.61 4.17
CA ALA A 295 -8.61 -12.25 4.63
C ALA A 295 -9.98 -11.71 4.16
N ILE A 296 -10.32 -11.92 2.89
CA ILE A 296 -11.59 -11.49 2.29
C ILE A 296 -12.79 -12.18 2.95
N ARG A 297 -12.74 -13.50 3.13
CA ARG A 297 -13.82 -14.22 3.82
C ARG A 297 -13.96 -13.81 5.28
N LEU A 298 -12.87 -13.43 5.94
CA LEU A 298 -12.91 -12.96 7.33
C LEU A 298 -13.50 -11.57 7.48
N ILE A 299 -13.24 -10.63 6.55
CA ILE A 299 -13.93 -9.33 6.60
C ILE A 299 -15.43 -9.47 6.33
N GLU A 300 -15.85 -10.42 5.49
CA GLU A 300 -17.26 -10.75 5.27
C GLU A 300 -17.90 -11.36 6.52
N ASP A 301 -17.23 -12.33 7.15
CA ASP A 301 -17.68 -12.97 8.38
C ASP A 301 -17.87 -11.95 9.52
N MET A 302 -16.93 -11.00 9.65
CA MET A 302 -17.01 -9.89 10.61
C MET A 302 -17.99 -8.78 10.23
N GLY A 303 -18.61 -8.89 9.06
CA GLY A 303 -19.55 -7.90 8.54
C GLY A 303 -18.92 -6.53 8.24
N ILE A 304 -17.61 -6.47 7.98
CA ILE A 304 -16.88 -5.25 7.63
C ILE A 304 -17.24 -4.76 6.21
N THR A 305 -17.75 -5.65 5.36
CA THR A 305 -18.17 -5.34 3.98
C THR A 305 -19.46 -4.52 3.89
N PHE A 306 -20.12 -4.25 5.02
CA PHE A 306 -21.41 -3.55 5.09
C PHE A 306 -21.24 -2.13 5.64
N ASN A 307 -22.00 -1.16 5.12
CA ASN A 307 -22.08 0.17 5.75
C ASN A 307 -22.80 0.07 7.10
N THR A 308 -22.10 0.39 8.19
CA THR A 308 -22.60 0.26 9.56
C THR A 308 -23.57 1.35 9.99
N GLY A 309 -23.74 2.44 9.22
CA GLY A 309 -24.71 3.54 9.44
C GLY A 309 -25.33 3.61 10.85
N ARG A 310 -26.65 3.36 10.94
CA ARG A 310 -27.42 3.39 12.21
C ARG A 310 -27.08 2.29 13.21
N SER A 311 -26.40 1.24 12.76
CA SER A 311 -26.06 0.08 13.59
C SER A 311 -24.75 0.26 14.36
N GLN A 312 -24.04 1.40 14.25
CA GLN A 312 -22.85 1.67 15.05
C GLN A 312 -23.15 1.63 16.57
N LEU A 313 -24.25 2.27 16.99
CA LEU A 313 -24.73 2.26 18.38
C LEU A 313 -25.24 0.87 18.81
N GLU A 314 -25.89 0.14 17.91
CA GLU A 314 -26.42 -1.21 18.19
C GLU A 314 -25.29 -2.24 18.36
N LEU A 315 -24.16 -2.02 17.68
CA LEU A 315 -22.98 -2.89 17.71
C LEU A 315 -21.94 -2.46 18.76
N ASN A 316 -22.20 -1.37 19.51
CA ASN A 316 -21.27 -0.77 20.46
C ASN A 316 -19.88 -0.50 19.85
N LEU A 317 -19.83 0.00 18.61
CA LEU A 317 -18.58 0.34 17.93
C LEU A 317 -18.16 1.77 18.22
N GLU A 318 -16.95 1.95 18.74
CA GLU A 318 -16.34 3.26 18.92
C GLU A 318 -15.94 3.87 17.57
N ASP A 319 -15.74 5.19 17.52
CA ASP A 319 -15.34 5.88 16.29
C ASP A 319 -14.03 5.35 15.71
N GLU A 320 -13.08 4.98 16.58
CA GLU A 320 -11.81 4.38 16.17
C GLU A 320 -12.03 2.99 15.55
N ASP A 321 -12.97 2.19 16.08
CA ASP A 321 -13.26 0.86 15.54
C ASP A 321 -13.85 0.95 14.12
N VAL A 322 -14.70 1.95 13.88
CA VAL A 322 -15.28 2.22 12.56
C VAL A 322 -14.20 2.65 11.57
N GLU A 323 -13.33 3.59 11.95
CA GLU A 323 -12.20 4.05 11.13
C GLU A 323 -11.29 2.88 10.73
N ILE A 324 -10.95 2.00 11.69
CA ILE A 324 -10.09 0.83 11.44
C ILE A 324 -10.76 -0.14 10.47
N ARG A 325 -12.03 -0.47 10.68
CA ARG A 325 -12.78 -1.40 9.82
C ARG A 325 -12.93 -0.87 8.40
N GLN A 326 -13.17 0.43 8.26
CA GLN A 326 -13.30 1.08 6.96
C GLN A 326 -11.97 1.08 6.19
N ARG A 327 -10.86 1.43 6.84
CA ARG A 327 -9.51 1.31 6.24
C ARG A 327 -9.21 -0.11 5.83
N LEU A 328 -9.54 -1.08 6.68
CA LEU A 328 -9.30 -2.50 6.41
C LEU A 328 -10.13 -3.02 5.24
N PHE A 329 -11.39 -2.58 5.09
CA PHE A 329 -12.20 -2.91 3.91
C PHE A 329 -11.51 -2.44 2.63
N TRP A 330 -11.16 -1.14 2.56
CA TRP A 330 -10.56 -0.55 1.37
C TRP A 330 -9.15 -1.10 1.09
N SER A 331 -8.42 -1.45 2.15
CA SER A 331 -7.17 -2.21 2.09
C SER A 331 -7.35 -3.56 1.40
N CYS A 332 -8.33 -4.36 1.84
CA CYS A 332 -8.66 -5.65 1.23
C CYS A 332 -9.13 -5.46 -0.21
N TYR A 333 -9.99 -4.47 -0.48
CA TYR A 333 -10.50 -4.21 -1.82
C TYR A 333 -9.38 -3.89 -2.80
N PHE A 334 -8.47 -2.99 -2.42
CA PHE A 334 -7.32 -2.62 -3.24
C PHE A 334 -6.36 -3.80 -3.42
N TRP A 335 -5.99 -4.48 -2.33
CA TRP A 335 -5.05 -5.61 -2.39
C TRP A 335 -5.58 -6.78 -3.22
N ASP A 336 -6.88 -7.06 -3.16
CA ASP A 336 -7.55 -8.05 -4.01
C ASP A 336 -7.30 -7.76 -5.50
N LYS A 337 -7.41 -6.49 -5.94
CA LYS A 337 -7.11 -6.10 -7.33
C LYS A 337 -5.64 -6.23 -7.67
N MET A 338 -4.75 -5.85 -6.76
CA MET A 338 -3.31 -5.98 -6.98
C MET A 338 -2.88 -7.44 -7.11
N VAL A 339 -3.32 -8.33 -6.21
CA VAL A 339 -3.01 -9.76 -6.30
C VAL A 339 -3.64 -10.40 -7.53
N SER A 340 -4.87 -10.03 -7.87
CA SER A 340 -5.53 -10.46 -9.10
C SER A 340 -4.76 -10.07 -10.36
N LEU A 341 -4.28 -8.83 -10.43
CA LEU A 341 -3.40 -8.36 -11.49
C LEU A 341 -2.14 -9.23 -11.59
N TYR A 342 -1.42 -9.38 -10.48
CA TYR A 342 -0.16 -10.11 -10.49
C TYR A 342 -0.34 -11.57 -10.91
N LEU A 343 -1.41 -12.22 -10.44
CA LEU A 343 -1.63 -13.65 -10.65
C LEU A 343 -2.50 -13.99 -11.86
N GLY A 344 -3.01 -12.99 -12.59
CA GLY A 344 -3.94 -13.19 -13.72
C GLY A 344 -5.27 -13.81 -13.32
N ARG A 345 -5.85 -13.37 -12.20
CA ARG A 345 -7.08 -13.94 -11.64
C ARG A 345 -8.17 -12.91 -11.53
N THR A 346 -9.41 -13.35 -11.66
CA THR A 346 -10.56 -12.49 -11.40
C THR A 346 -10.60 -12.10 -9.91
N PRO A 347 -10.79 -10.82 -9.58
CA PRO A 347 -10.94 -10.36 -8.19
C PRO A 347 -12.03 -11.10 -7.43
N MET A 348 -11.91 -11.26 -6.12
CA MET A 348 -12.99 -11.82 -5.29
C MET A 348 -14.02 -10.74 -4.91
N LEU A 349 -13.55 -9.51 -4.64
CA LEU A 349 -14.41 -8.37 -4.30
C LEU A 349 -14.74 -7.56 -5.56
N GLN A 350 -15.61 -8.09 -6.44
CA GLN A 350 -15.84 -7.54 -7.78
C GLN A 350 -16.78 -6.33 -7.84
N HIS A 351 -17.74 -6.21 -6.93
CA HIS A 351 -18.53 -5.00 -6.68
C HIS A 351 -19.61 -5.43 -5.68
N SER A 352 -19.74 -4.69 -4.58
CA SER A 352 -20.95 -4.78 -3.77
C SER A 352 -21.54 -3.39 -3.73
N GLY A 353 -22.83 -3.24 -4.07
CA GLY A 353 -23.58 -2.03 -3.71
C GLY A 353 -23.77 -1.90 -2.19
N ILE A 354 -22.88 -2.46 -1.39
CA ILE A 354 -23.01 -2.72 0.04
C ILE A 354 -21.76 -2.22 0.79
N SER A 355 -20.70 -1.84 0.07
CA SER A 355 -19.43 -1.38 0.63
C SER A 355 -19.60 -0.17 1.56
N PRO A 356 -18.77 -0.08 2.62
CA PRO A 356 -18.66 1.15 3.41
C PRO A 356 -18.32 2.36 2.54
N ASP A 357 -18.69 3.56 3.01
CA ASP A 357 -18.28 4.81 2.35
C ASP A 357 -16.74 4.90 2.25
N GLN A 358 -16.22 5.72 1.35
CA GLN A 358 -14.77 5.93 1.19
C GLN A 358 -14.23 7.11 2.03
N ILE A 359 -14.96 7.50 3.07
CA ILE A 359 -14.64 8.65 3.90
C ILE A 359 -13.80 8.19 5.08
N THR A 360 -12.49 8.30 4.99
CA THR A 360 -11.61 8.22 6.17
C THR A 360 -11.68 9.54 6.93
N LEU A 361 -12.01 9.48 8.22
CA LEU A 361 -12.15 10.68 9.05
C LEU A 361 -10.81 11.14 9.58
N ASP A 362 -9.92 10.22 9.97
CA ASP A 362 -8.57 10.57 10.41
C ASP A 362 -7.67 10.92 9.22
N ASP A 363 -7.25 12.19 9.15
CA ASP A 363 -6.30 12.71 8.18
C ASP A 363 -4.96 13.12 8.82
N SER A 364 -4.64 12.67 10.04
CA SER A 364 -3.41 13.09 10.73
C SER A 364 -2.14 12.80 9.92
N ALA A 365 -2.11 11.66 9.22
CA ALA A 365 -0.98 11.23 8.38
C ALA A 365 -0.85 11.99 7.04
N GLU A 366 -1.76 12.93 6.75
CA GLU A 366 -1.69 13.77 5.56
C GLU A 366 -0.49 14.74 5.61
N ASN A 367 -0.31 15.38 6.76
CA ASN A 367 0.69 16.44 6.99
C ASN A 367 1.90 15.94 7.81
N GLU A 368 2.05 14.62 7.97
CA GLU A 368 3.27 14.07 8.56
C GLU A 368 4.44 14.24 7.58
N LEU A 369 5.61 14.62 8.11
CA LEU A 369 6.84 14.66 7.32
C LEU A 369 7.28 13.24 6.97
N TRP A 370 7.50 13.01 5.69
CA TRP A 370 8.04 11.79 5.11
C TRP A 370 9.49 12.01 4.70
N SER A 371 10.33 11.03 5.04
CA SER A 371 11.71 10.93 4.62
C SER A 371 12.06 9.45 4.46
N PRO A 372 12.86 9.08 3.45
CA PRO A 372 13.19 7.69 3.20
C PRO A 372 13.95 7.08 4.39
N HIS A 373 13.45 5.97 4.92
CA HIS A 373 14.09 5.26 6.01
C HIS A 373 15.00 4.15 5.49
N GLY A 374 16.25 4.11 5.96
CA GLY A 374 17.24 3.10 5.61
C GLY A 374 18.13 3.46 4.41
N VAL A 375 17.78 4.49 3.64
CA VAL A 375 18.59 4.97 2.51
C VAL A 375 19.81 5.73 3.05
N VAL A 376 20.99 5.40 2.51
CA VAL A 376 22.25 6.06 2.86
C VAL A 376 22.65 6.97 1.72
N TYR A 377 22.74 8.27 2.00
CA TYR A 377 23.18 9.28 1.04
C TYR A 377 24.68 9.58 1.19
N PRO A 378 25.38 9.94 0.09
CA PRO A 378 26.75 10.45 0.16
C PRO A 378 26.90 11.64 1.11
N GLU A 379 28.09 11.81 1.69
CA GLU A 379 28.39 12.94 2.58
C GLU A 379 28.06 14.29 1.91
N GLY A 380 27.29 15.12 2.61
CA GLY A 380 26.85 16.44 2.12
C GLY A 380 25.60 16.42 1.26
N SER A 381 24.99 15.25 1.03
CA SER A 381 23.69 15.12 0.37
C SER A 381 22.67 14.48 1.31
N GLU A 382 21.45 15.03 1.36
CA GLU A 382 20.33 14.50 2.15
C GLU A 382 19.03 14.68 1.36
N TYR A 383 18.09 13.75 1.56
CA TYR A 383 16.74 13.90 1.01
C TYR A 383 15.97 14.95 1.82
N PRO A 384 15.39 15.99 1.18
CA PRO A 384 14.61 16.99 1.88
C PRO A 384 13.28 16.38 2.37
N PRO A 385 12.95 16.40 3.67
CA PRO A 385 11.67 15.88 4.14
C PRO A 385 10.48 16.58 3.47
N THR A 386 9.51 15.80 3.00
CA THR A 386 8.32 16.30 2.29
C THR A 386 7.04 15.88 3.01
N MET A 387 5.90 16.48 2.67
CA MET A 387 4.61 16.03 3.23
C MET A 387 4.24 14.66 2.68
N ALA A 388 3.80 13.76 3.56
CA ALA A 388 3.51 12.39 3.18
C ALA A 388 2.28 12.28 2.26
N HIS A 389 1.20 13.04 2.50
CA HIS A 389 -0.06 12.91 1.77
C HIS A 389 -0.64 11.47 1.77
N SER A 390 -0.34 10.69 2.83
CA SER A 390 -0.61 9.24 2.84
C SER A 390 -2.10 8.92 2.75
N VAL A 391 -2.94 9.72 3.40
CA VAL A 391 -4.39 9.47 3.46
C VAL A 391 -5.04 9.83 2.14
N THR A 392 -4.74 11.01 1.59
CA THR A 392 -5.25 11.42 0.28
C THR A 392 -4.78 10.44 -0.80
N CYS A 393 -3.49 10.09 -0.84
CA CYS A 393 -2.96 9.16 -1.84
C CYS A 393 -3.63 7.78 -1.77
N PHE A 394 -3.79 7.19 -0.58
CA PHE A 394 -4.50 5.91 -0.43
C PHE A 394 -5.95 5.96 -0.93
N ARG A 395 -6.68 7.05 -0.65
CA ARG A 395 -8.04 7.24 -1.17
C ARG A 395 -8.05 7.28 -2.70
N TRP A 396 -7.09 7.95 -3.33
CA TRP A 396 -6.97 7.99 -4.78
C TRP A 396 -6.57 6.63 -5.37
N MET A 397 -5.70 5.85 -4.71
CA MET A 397 -5.41 4.46 -5.08
C MET A 397 -6.68 3.59 -5.05
N CYS A 398 -7.47 3.67 -3.99
CA CYS A 398 -8.72 2.93 -3.90
C CYS A 398 -9.71 3.34 -4.99
N ARG A 399 -9.82 4.63 -5.33
CA ARG A 399 -10.66 5.09 -6.46
C ARG A 399 -10.18 4.54 -7.80
N LEU A 400 -8.88 4.59 -8.04
CA LEU A 400 -8.28 4.04 -9.25
C LEU A 400 -8.55 2.52 -9.35
N SER A 401 -8.54 1.82 -8.21
CA SER A 401 -8.82 0.38 -8.16
C SER A 401 -10.26 0.00 -8.49
N ILE A 402 -11.22 0.93 -8.35
CA ILE A 402 -12.62 0.72 -8.78
C ILE A 402 -12.68 0.71 -10.30
N ILE A 403 -12.00 1.65 -10.97
CA ILE A 403 -11.89 1.66 -12.44
C ILE A 403 -11.19 0.39 -12.92
N PHE A 404 -10.08 0.05 -12.27
CA PHE A 404 -9.30 -1.13 -12.62
C PHE A 404 -10.07 -2.44 -12.38
N ASN A 405 -10.99 -2.49 -11.42
CA ASN A 405 -11.88 -3.62 -11.25
C ASN A 405 -12.70 -3.90 -12.52
N GLU A 406 -13.29 -2.86 -13.12
CA GLU A 406 -14.08 -3.00 -14.35
C GLU A 406 -13.22 -3.55 -15.50
N ILE A 407 -11.99 -3.05 -15.63
CA ILE A 407 -10.99 -3.57 -16.59
C ILE A 407 -10.74 -5.06 -16.34
N LEU A 408 -10.51 -5.47 -15.09
CA LEU A 408 -10.26 -6.88 -14.77
C LEU A 408 -11.45 -7.79 -15.09
N ILE A 409 -12.68 -7.38 -14.77
CA ILE A 409 -13.86 -8.26 -14.92
C ILE A 409 -14.45 -8.27 -16.34
N HIS A 410 -14.17 -7.25 -17.17
CA HIS A 410 -14.75 -7.10 -18.51
C HIS A 410 -13.75 -7.27 -19.65
N ILE A 411 -12.45 -7.28 -19.36
CA ILE A 411 -11.39 -7.50 -20.36
C ILE A 411 -10.54 -8.72 -20.01
N TYR A 412 -10.22 -8.93 -18.74
CA TYR A 412 -9.22 -9.90 -18.31
C TYR A 412 -9.78 -11.03 -17.42
N ASP A 413 -11.09 -11.28 -17.39
CA ASP A 413 -11.67 -12.39 -16.61
C ASP A 413 -11.39 -13.72 -17.32
N PRO A 414 -10.47 -14.58 -16.81
CA PRO A 414 -10.17 -15.85 -17.47
C PRO A 414 -11.34 -16.84 -17.43
N THR A 415 -12.36 -16.58 -16.60
CA THR A 415 -13.50 -17.49 -16.40
C THR A 415 -14.63 -17.23 -17.39
N LYS A 416 -14.63 -16.09 -18.10
CA LYS A 416 -15.70 -15.68 -19.00
C LYS A 416 -15.13 -15.24 -20.34
N PRO A 417 -15.58 -15.81 -21.47
CA PRO A 417 -15.25 -15.25 -22.77
C PRO A 417 -15.95 -13.88 -22.91
N HIS A 418 -15.18 -12.84 -23.22
CA HIS A 418 -15.72 -11.52 -23.51
C HIS A 418 -15.87 -11.32 -25.00
N THR A 419 -17.01 -10.76 -25.40
CA THR A 419 -17.25 -10.38 -26.80
C THR A 419 -16.52 -9.07 -27.13
N ASP A 420 -16.16 -8.86 -28.40
CA ASP A 420 -15.57 -7.59 -28.85
C ASP A 420 -16.45 -6.37 -28.57
N ALA A 421 -17.77 -6.57 -28.43
CA ALA A 421 -18.70 -5.51 -28.05
C ALA A 421 -18.57 -5.13 -26.57
N GLU A 422 -18.46 -6.12 -25.67
CA GLU A 422 -18.27 -5.89 -24.23
C GLU A 422 -16.91 -5.23 -23.94
N VAL A 423 -15.84 -5.72 -24.56
CA VAL A 423 -14.50 -5.13 -24.39
C VAL A 423 -14.49 -3.69 -24.88
N ARG A 424 -15.14 -3.38 -26.01
CA ARG A 424 -15.25 -2.00 -26.50
C ARG A 424 -16.13 -1.12 -25.62
N ALA A 425 -17.19 -1.66 -25.03
CA ALA A 425 -18.03 -0.91 -24.10
C ALA A 425 -17.23 -0.55 -22.83
N CYS A 426 -16.47 -1.49 -22.28
CA CYS A 426 -15.56 -1.26 -21.17
C CYS A 426 -14.47 -0.25 -21.52
N LEU A 427 -13.87 -0.35 -22.72
CA LEU A 427 -12.91 0.65 -23.20
C LEU A 427 -13.48 2.06 -23.16
N GLN A 428 -14.68 2.25 -23.72
CA GLN A 428 -15.32 3.56 -23.79
C GLN A 428 -15.67 4.13 -22.40
N SER A 429 -16.17 3.29 -21.49
CA SER A 429 -16.51 3.73 -20.14
C SER A 429 -15.25 4.05 -19.32
N GLU A 430 -14.29 3.13 -19.28
CA GLU A 430 -13.13 3.26 -18.42
C GLU A 430 -12.08 4.23 -18.97
N GLU A 431 -12.04 4.48 -20.28
CA GLU A 431 -11.25 5.57 -20.85
C GLU A 431 -11.72 6.93 -20.30
N HIS A 432 -13.03 7.16 -20.27
CA HIS A 432 -13.59 8.37 -19.71
C HIS A 432 -13.32 8.46 -18.20
N SER A 433 -13.56 7.36 -17.47
CA SER A 433 -13.30 7.29 -16.03
C SER A 433 -11.83 7.56 -15.68
N LEU A 434 -10.87 6.98 -16.41
CA LEU A 434 -9.43 7.21 -16.18
C LEU A 434 -9.02 8.65 -16.49
N LYS A 435 -9.52 9.23 -17.59
CA LYS A 435 -9.24 10.64 -17.93
C LYS A 435 -9.78 11.58 -16.86
N GLN A 436 -11.04 11.39 -16.46
CA GLN A 436 -11.65 12.19 -15.40
C GLN A 436 -10.89 12.01 -14.07
N TRP A 437 -10.53 10.78 -13.73
CA TRP A 437 -9.75 10.49 -12.53
C TRP A 437 -8.41 11.22 -12.53
N TRP A 438 -7.71 11.25 -13.67
CA TRP A 438 -6.45 11.98 -13.82
C TRP A 438 -6.67 13.49 -13.73
N GLU A 439 -7.69 14.03 -14.37
CA GLU A 439 -8.03 15.46 -14.29
C GLU A 439 -8.30 15.88 -12.84
N ASP A 440 -9.10 15.11 -12.11
CA ASP A 440 -9.49 15.39 -10.73
C ASP A 440 -8.39 15.11 -9.69
N LEU A 441 -7.34 14.36 -10.05
CA LEU A 441 -6.23 14.03 -9.14
C LEU A 441 -5.51 15.32 -8.67
N PRO A 442 -5.29 15.53 -7.36
CA PRO A 442 -4.59 16.72 -6.86
C PRO A 442 -3.17 16.84 -7.42
N ASN A 443 -2.76 18.07 -7.77
CA ASN A 443 -1.45 18.32 -8.36
C ASN A 443 -0.28 17.86 -7.48
N VAL A 444 -0.43 17.89 -6.15
CA VAL A 444 0.58 17.37 -5.21
C VAL A 444 0.82 15.87 -5.32
N LEU A 445 -0.10 15.12 -5.94
CA LEU A 445 0.00 13.69 -6.19
C LEU A 445 0.35 13.36 -7.65
N LYS A 446 0.38 14.34 -8.55
CA LYS A 446 0.69 14.16 -9.97
C LYS A 446 2.19 14.28 -10.19
N ILE A 447 2.75 13.36 -10.97
CA ILE A 447 4.13 13.48 -11.46
C ILE A 447 4.08 13.86 -12.93
N ASP A 448 4.56 15.07 -13.23
CA ASP A 448 4.74 15.53 -14.61
C ASP A 448 6.09 15.02 -15.13
N THR A 449 6.04 14.13 -16.12
CA THR A 449 7.23 13.52 -16.72
C THR A 449 8.04 14.48 -17.59
N GLU A 450 7.46 15.59 -18.02
CA GLU A 450 8.15 16.63 -18.78
C GLU A 450 8.93 17.58 -17.84
N ASN A 451 8.47 17.70 -16.60
CA ASN A 451 9.03 18.60 -15.59
C ASN A 451 9.32 17.86 -14.27
N LEU A 452 10.25 16.91 -14.33
CA LEU A 452 10.60 16.10 -13.15
C LEU A 452 11.23 16.94 -12.03
N PRO A 453 10.85 16.68 -10.77
CA PRO A 453 11.53 17.29 -9.63
C PRO A 453 12.95 16.74 -9.45
N GLN A 454 13.80 17.49 -8.75
CA GLN A 454 15.16 17.06 -8.41
C GLN A 454 15.16 15.76 -7.57
N TYR A 455 14.22 15.64 -6.63
CA TYR A 455 14.07 14.48 -5.77
C TYR A 455 12.70 13.85 -6.00
N CYS A 456 12.67 12.52 -6.02
CA CYS A 456 11.45 11.77 -6.17
C CYS A 456 10.47 12.04 -5.02
N PRO A 457 9.16 12.21 -5.29
CA PRO A 457 8.14 12.24 -4.24
C PRO A 457 8.12 10.94 -3.41
N PRO A 458 7.41 10.91 -2.26
CA PRO A 458 7.20 9.69 -1.49
C PRO A 458 6.76 8.48 -2.32
N SER A 459 7.29 7.29 -1.99
CA SER A 459 7.14 6.05 -2.77
C SER A 459 5.69 5.69 -3.14
N HIS A 460 4.73 5.99 -2.27
CA HIS A 460 3.31 5.75 -2.56
C HIS A 460 2.73 6.68 -3.62
N ILE A 461 3.19 7.92 -3.73
CA ILE A 461 2.80 8.84 -4.81
C ILE A 461 3.36 8.32 -6.14
N VAL A 462 4.62 7.90 -6.15
CA VAL A 462 5.28 7.29 -7.32
C VAL A 462 4.50 6.07 -7.79
N THR A 463 4.18 5.16 -6.85
CA THR A 463 3.42 3.95 -7.12
C THR A 463 2.03 4.26 -7.67
N LEU A 464 1.34 5.28 -7.16
CA LEU A 464 0.05 5.71 -7.68
C LEU A 464 0.12 6.09 -9.17
N ASN A 465 1.12 6.91 -9.54
CA ASN A 465 1.29 7.37 -10.93
C ASN A 465 1.67 6.20 -11.85
N CYS A 466 2.58 5.32 -11.42
CA CYS A 466 2.91 4.12 -12.19
C CYS A 466 1.69 3.20 -12.38
N LEU A 467 0.86 3.00 -11.35
CA LEU A 467 -0.35 2.17 -11.46
C LEU A 467 -1.39 2.76 -12.42
N TYR A 468 -1.54 4.10 -12.45
CA TYR A 468 -2.39 4.75 -13.44
C TYR A 468 -1.96 4.39 -14.87
N HIS A 469 -0.67 4.52 -15.18
CA HIS A 469 -0.14 4.16 -16.49
C HIS A 469 -0.23 2.65 -16.78
N VAL A 470 -0.02 1.78 -15.79
CA VAL A 470 -0.21 0.33 -15.94
C VAL A 470 -1.66 0.02 -16.31
N PHE A 471 -2.64 0.58 -15.60
CA PHE A 471 -4.06 0.31 -15.88
C PHE A 471 -4.49 0.90 -17.23
N LYS A 472 -3.93 2.05 -17.61
CA LYS A 472 -4.11 2.64 -18.94
C LYS A 472 -3.56 1.73 -20.05
N ILE A 473 -2.37 1.15 -19.88
CA ILE A 473 -1.83 0.15 -20.82
C ILE A 473 -2.75 -1.07 -20.91
N LEU A 474 -3.20 -1.60 -19.77
CA LEU A 474 -4.11 -2.76 -19.74
C LEU A 474 -5.46 -2.46 -20.41
N LEU A 475 -5.95 -1.21 -20.33
CA LEU A 475 -7.18 -0.82 -21.02
C LEU A 475 -7.03 -0.84 -22.55
N TYR A 476 -5.95 -0.26 -23.07
CA TYR A 476 -5.78 -0.06 -24.52
C TYR A 476 -5.15 -1.26 -25.24
N ARG A 477 -4.29 -2.03 -24.56
CA ARG A 477 -3.53 -3.14 -25.16
C ARG A 477 -4.37 -4.20 -25.89
N PRO A 478 -5.55 -4.65 -25.40
CA PRO A 478 -6.37 -5.63 -26.10
C PRO A 478 -6.79 -5.17 -27.50
N MET A 479 -6.93 -3.86 -27.71
CA MET A 479 -7.35 -3.29 -29.00
C MET A 479 -6.28 -3.43 -30.08
N LEU A 480 -5.02 -3.66 -29.70
CA LEU A 480 -3.92 -3.82 -30.66
C LEU A 480 -4.06 -5.13 -31.46
N PHE A 481 -4.71 -6.15 -30.90
CA PHE A 481 -4.73 -7.50 -31.46
C PHE A 481 -6.07 -7.89 -32.14
N GLN A 482 -7.06 -6.99 -32.16
CA GLN A 482 -8.36 -7.30 -32.76
C GLN A 482 -8.23 -7.49 -34.29
N LYS A 483 -8.64 -8.66 -34.80
CA LYS A 483 -8.68 -8.97 -36.23
C LYS A 483 -9.96 -8.39 -36.84
N ASP A 484 -9.84 -7.24 -37.49
CA ASP A 484 -10.99 -6.57 -38.12
C ASP A 484 -11.51 -7.37 -39.33
N SER A 485 -12.69 -7.99 -39.18
CA SER A 485 -13.48 -8.44 -40.32
C SER A 485 -14.27 -7.23 -40.87
N MET A 486 -13.81 -6.70 -42.01
CA MET A 486 -14.54 -5.85 -42.97
C MET A 486 -14.66 -4.32 -42.73
N LYS A 487 -14.06 -3.59 -43.69
CA LYS A 487 -14.42 -2.27 -44.28
C LYS A 487 -14.14 -0.98 -43.47
N GLY A 488 -12.97 -0.37 -43.75
CA GLY A 488 -12.94 0.87 -44.52
C GLY A 488 -12.65 2.21 -43.83
N ASN A 489 -12.48 2.31 -42.49
CA ASN A 489 -12.21 3.62 -41.89
C ASN A 489 -11.45 3.63 -40.53
N ARG A 490 -10.57 2.66 -40.25
CA ARG A 490 -10.08 2.40 -38.86
C ARG A 490 -8.56 2.37 -38.55
N PRO A 491 -7.58 2.50 -39.49
CA PRO A 491 -6.16 2.41 -39.10
C PRO A 491 -5.73 3.46 -38.05
N ARG A 492 -6.45 4.60 -38.00
CA ARG A 492 -6.18 5.70 -37.06
C ARG A 492 -6.50 5.40 -35.58
N ALA A 493 -7.44 4.48 -35.29
CA ALA A 493 -7.82 4.14 -33.92
C ALA A 493 -6.79 3.23 -33.24
N ASN A 494 -6.26 2.23 -33.97
CA ASN A 494 -5.17 1.39 -33.47
C ASN A 494 -3.89 2.19 -33.25
N ALA A 495 -3.63 3.20 -34.10
CA ALA A 495 -2.54 4.15 -33.92
C ALA A 495 -2.64 4.92 -32.59
N HIS A 496 -3.84 5.40 -32.25
CA HIS A 496 -4.08 6.07 -30.97
C HIS A 496 -3.83 5.13 -29.80
N HIS A 497 -4.43 3.94 -29.77
CA HIS A 497 -4.26 2.99 -28.66
C HIS A 497 -2.81 2.59 -28.44
N LEU A 498 -2.04 2.43 -29.52
CA LEU A 498 -0.62 2.13 -29.46
C LEU A 498 0.18 3.31 -28.89
N LEU A 499 -0.10 4.53 -29.35
CA LEU A 499 0.55 5.74 -28.83
C LEU A 499 0.30 5.90 -27.33
N GLU A 500 -0.93 5.68 -26.87
CA GLU A 500 -1.28 5.72 -25.44
C GLU A 500 -0.51 4.67 -24.62
N CYS A 501 -0.32 3.46 -25.16
CA CYS A 501 0.48 2.41 -24.53
C CYS A 501 1.97 2.80 -24.44
N ILE A 502 2.56 3.31 -25.53
CA ILE A 502 3.98 3.69 -25.61
C ILE A 502 4.27 4.90 -24.72
N SER A 503 3.41 5.91 -24.75
CA SER A 503 3.49 7.09 -23.89
C SER A 503 3.43 6.68 -22.40
N SER A 504 2.48 5.80 -22.05
CA SER A 504 2.36 5.29 -20.68
C SER A 504 3.57 4.43 -20.26
N ALA A 505 4.08 3.58 -21.14
CA ALA A 505 5.27 2.77 -20.87
C ALA A 505 6.53 3.64 -20.68
N THR A 506 6.64 4.71 -21.46
CA THR A 506 7.72 5.70 -21.32
C THR A 506 7.61 6.45 -20.00
N SER A 507 6.40 6.89 -19.63
CA SER A 507 6.14 7.55 -18.35
C SER A 507 6.53 6.65 -17.17
N ILE A 508 6.22 5.35 -17.23
CA ILE A 508 6.59 4.38 -16.19
C ILE A 508 8.11 4.31 -16.00
N ILE A 509 8.89 4.16 -17.08
CA ILE A 509 10.36 4.03 -16.95
C ILE A 509 10.99 5.35 -16.49
N THR A 510 10.46 6.50 -16.93
CA THR A 510 10.94 7.83 -16.50
C THR A 510 10.68 8.06 -15.01
N ILE A 511 9.48 7.74 -14.52
CA ILE A 511 9.12 7.85 -13.09
C ILE A 511 9.96 6.89 -12.25
N TYR A 512 10.17 5.66 -12.74
CA TYR A 512 10.98 4.67 -12.03
C TYR A 512 12.47 5.02 -11.99
N ASP A 513 13.00 5.61 -13.06
CA ASP A 513 14.38 6.10 -13.07
C ASP A 513 14.57 7.20 -11.99
N LEU A 514 13.64 8.16 -11.90
CA LEU A 514 13.63 9.16 -10.83
C LEU A 514 13.57 8.52 -9.43
N PHE A 515 12.75 7.47 -9.26
CA PHE A 515 12.66 6.72 -8.00
C PHE A 515 14.01 6.12 -7.61
N CYS A 516 14.66 5.41 -8.53
CA CYS A 516 15.93 4.77 -8.27
C CYS A 516 17.07 5.76 -8.04
N GLN A 517 17.10 6.89 -8.76
CA GLN A 517 18.07 7.95 -8.50
C GLN A 517 17.93 8.54 -7.09
N SER A 518 16.72 8.57 -6.54
CA SER A 518 16.45 9.15 -5.23
C SER A 518 16.58 8.16 -4.07
N PHE A 519 16.24 6.88 -4.28
CA PHE A 519 16.11 5.90 -3.20
C PHE A 519 16.89 4.60 -3.42
N GLY A 520 17.33 4.31 -4.64
CA GLY A 520 17.88 3.00 -5.02
C GLY A 520 16.80 1.96 -5.37
N PHE A 521 17.20 0.93 -6.11
CA PHE A 521 16.30 -0.15 -6.55
C PHE A 521 15.92 -1.10 -5.40
N GLU A 522 16.68 -1.07 -4.30
CA GLU A 522 16.50 -1.92 -3.13
C GLU A 522 15.17 -1.66 -2.42
N TYR A 523 14.62 -0.45 -2.59
CA TYR A 523 13.35 -0.01 -1.99
C TYR A 523 12.14 -0.18 -2.89
N THR A 524 12.33 -0.75 -4.08
CA THR A 524 11.25 -0.96 -5.05
C THR A 524 10.22 -1.97 -4.53
N VAL A 525 8.97 -1.53 -4.50
CA VAL A 525 7.81 -2.38 -4.18
C VAL A 525 7.34 -3.15 -5.41
N LEU A 526 6.69 -4.30 -5.21
CA LEU A 526 6.27 -5.19 -6.30
C LEU A 526 5.42 -4.49 -7.37
N SER A 527 4.56 -3.53 -6.99
CA SER A 527 3.77 -2.73 -7.94
C SER A 527 4.62 -1.98 -8.96
N LEU A 528 5.75 -1.42 -8.54
CA LEU A 528 6.68 -0.73 -9.44
C LEU A 528 7.41 -1.73 -10.33
N SER A 529 7.86 -2.87 -9.79
CA SER A 529 8.43 -3.96 -10.58
C SER A 529 7.47 -4.46 -11.66
N TYR A 530 6.19 -4.60 -11.32
CA TYR A 530 5.13 -4.95 -12.28
C TYR A 530 4.95 -3.87 -13.36
N GLY A 531 5.07 -2.59 -12.98
CA GLY A 531 5.08 -1.47 -13.93
C GLY A 531 6.19 -1.60 -14.96
N ILE A 532 7.41 -1.88 -14.53
CA ILE A 532 8.56 -2.06 -15.42
C ILE A 532 8.37 -3.26 -16.35
N TYR A 533 7.85 -4.38 -15.83
CA TYR A 533 7.48 -5.51 -16.66
C TYR A 533 6.42 -5.14 -17.72
N THR A 534 5.38 -4.40 -17.32
CA THR A 534 4.32 -3.95 -18.23
C THR A 534 4.90 -3.05 -19.33
N ALA A 535 5.77 -2.11 -18.98
CA ALA A 535 6.47 -1.25 -19.93
C ALA A 535 7.37 -2.05 -20.88
N ALA A 536 8.15 -3.00 -20.34
CA ALA A 536 8.99 -3.92 -21.14
C ALA A 536 8.17 -4.66 -22.19
N SER A 537 6.97 -5.14 -21.80
CA SER A 537 6.09 -5.86 -22.73
C SER A 537 5.62 -4.99 -23.90
N ILE A 538 5.43 -3.68 -23.69
CA ILE A 538 5.04 -2.74 -24.77
C ILE A 538 6.22 -2.45 -25.70
N PHE A 539 7.42 -2.17 -25.17
CA PHE A 539 8.59 -1.95 -26.01
C PHE A 539 8.98 -3.20 -26.80
N LEU A 540 8.79 -4.38 -26.21
CA LEU A 540 8.99 -5.66 -26.89
C LEU A 540 7.99 -5.86 -28.03
N LEU A 541 6.71 -5.55 -27.82
CA LEU A 541 5.69 -5.58 -28.89
C LEU A 541 6.02 -4.60 -30.01
N GLN A 542 6.51 -3.41 -29.68
CA GLN A 542 6.96 -2.41 -30.66
C GLN A 542 8.10 -2.94 -31.54
N ILE A 543 9.10 -3.60 -30.94
CA ILE A 543 10.20 -4.22 -31.68
C ILE A 543 9.71 -5.38 -32.55
N GLN A 544 8.78 -6.20 -32.05
CA GLN A 544 8.19 -7.32 -32.80
C GLN A 544 7.36 -6.85 -34.00
N ALA A 545 6.67 -5.71 -33.87
CA ALA A 545 5.87 -5.11 -34.94
C ALA A 545 6.72 -4.34 -35.97
N ALA A 546 7.96 -3.98 -35.64
CA ALA A 546 8.77 -3.12 -36.49
C ALA A 546 9.38 -3.89 -37.68
N SER A 547 9.26 -3.31 -38.88
CA SER A 547 9.94 -3.80 -40.10
C SER A 547 11.46 -3.58 -40.08
N ARG A 548 11.94 -2.66 -39.23
CA ARG A 548 13.35 -2.26 -39.07
C ARG A 548 13.67 -2.07 -37.58
N PRO A 549 14.96 -2.10 -37.17
CA PRO A 549 15.35 -1.82 -35.80
C PRO A 549 14.80 -0.46 -35.33
N ASP A 550 13.97 -0.48 -34.28
CA ASP A 550 13.45 0.74 -33.67
C ASP A 550 14.51 1.34 -32.72
N ALA A 551 15.04 2.49 -33.11
CA ALA A 551 16.14 3.16 -32.42
C ALA A 551 15.76 3.66 -31.01
N GLN A 552 14.47 3.83 -30.71
CA GLN A 552 13.98 4.29 -29.41
C GLN A 552 13.51 3.13 -28.52
N ALA A 553 12.86 2.11 -29.09
CA ALA A 553 12.28 1.01 -28.33
C ALA A 553 13.33 0.10 -27.70
N LEU A 554 14.42 -0.19 -28.42
CA LEU A 554 15.43 -1.14 -27.96
C LEU A 554 16.21 -0.68 -26.72
N PRO A 555 16.71 0.57 -26.63
CA PRO A 555 17.34 1.05 -25.40
C PRO A 555 16.38 1.04 -24.20
N ARG A 556 15.11 1.41 -24.40
CA ARG A 556 14.08 1.38 -23.36
C ARG A 556 13.80 -0.04 -22.87
N LEU A 557 13.73 -1.01 -23.78
CA LEU A 557 13.61 -2.42 -23.41
C LEU A 557 14.83 -2.92 -22.61
N ARG A 558 16.06 -2.53 -23.02
CA ARG A 558 17.30 -2.88 -22.29
C ARG A 558 17.30 -2.33 -20.87
N PHE A 559 16.85 -1.08 -20.69
CA PHE A 559 16.66 -0.48 -19.37
C PHE A 559 15.70 -1.34 -18.52
N CYS A 560 14.54 -1.69 -19.07
CA CYS A 560 13.58 -2.53 -18.34
C CYS A 560 14.16 -3.90 -17.96
N ILE A 561 14.88 -4.57 -18.86
CA ILE A 561 15.49 -5.88 -18.59
C ILE A 561 16.51 -5.75 -17.46
N SER A 562 17.43 -4.80 -17.55
CA SER A 562 18.44 -4.57 -16.51
C SER A 562 17.80 -4.24 -15.16
N ALA A 563 16.76 -3.42 -15.14
CA ALA A 563 16.01 -3.13 -13.92
C ALA A 563 15.35 -4.39 -13.34
N LEU A 564 14.67 -5.20 -14.17
CA LEU A 564 14.01 -6.43 -13.72
C LEU A 564 15.02 -7.47 -13.21
N GLU A 565 16.20 -7.58 -13.82
CA GLU A 565 17.30 -8.43 -13.35
C GLU A 565 17.73 -8.04 -11.93
N GLN A 566 17.96 -6.75 -11.68
CA GLN A 566 18.29 -6.26 -10.33
C GLN A 566 17.15 -6.53 -9.32
N LEU A 567 15.90 -6.32 -9.75
CA LEU A 567 14.71 -6.51 -8.91
C LEU A 567 14.40 -7.97 -8.59
N SER A 568 14.85 -8.92 -9.40
CA SER A 568 14.65 -10.36 -9.19
C SER A 568 15.23 -10.83 -7.85
N VAL A 569 16.29 -10.19 -7.38
CA VAL A 569 16.91 -10.50 -6.09
C VAL A 569 15.94 -10.24 -4.94
N SER A 570 15.29 -9.07 -4.90
CA SER A 570 14.37 -8.68 -3.83
C SER A 570 12.94 -9.20 -4.03
N ASN A 571 12.54 -9.39 -5.29
CA ASN A 571 11.23 -9.89 -5.70
C ASN A 571 11.40 -11.10 -6.65
N PRO A 572 11.69 -12.31 -6.14
CA PRO A 572 11.90 -13.51 -6.96
C PRO A 572 10.81 -13.82 -7.99
N VAL A 573 9.57 -13.39 -7.75
CA VAL A 573 8.47 -13.52 -8.74
C VAL A 573 8.80 -12.88 -10.10
N VAL A 574 9.65 -11.86 -10.12
CA VAL A 574 10.10 -11.14 -11.33
C VAL A 574 10.90 -12.05 -12.29
N GLU A 575 11.56 -13.10 -11.79
CA GLU A 575 12.28 -14.06 -12.65
C GLU A 575 11.36 -14.70 -13.70
N SER A 576 10.09 -14.94 -13.36
CA SER A 576 9.11 -15.48 -14.30
C SER A 576 8.84 -14.50 -15.46
N ALA A 577 8.80 -13.19 -15.17
CA ALA A 577 8.63 -12.16 -16.18
C ALA A 577 9.87 -12.05 -17.10
N LEU A 578 11.07 -12.11 -16.52
CA LEU A 578 12.33 -12.14 -17.29
C LEU A 578 12.37 -13.33 -18.24
N GLY A 579 11.99 -14.53 -17.78
CA GLY A 579 11.90 -15.72 -18.63
C GLY A 579 11.00 -15.52 -19.85
N LEU A 580 9.80 -14.94 -19.65
CA LEU A 580 8.86 -14.65 -20.73
C LEU A 580 9.41 -13.63 -21.75
N ILE A 581 10.12 -12.60 -21.27
CA ILE A 581 10.75 -11.59 -22.13
C ILE A 581 11.87 -12.24 -22.95
N THR A 582 12.76 -13.01 -22.30
CA THR A 582 13.87 -13.71 -22.96
C THR A 582 13.38 -14.71 -24.00
N ASP A 583 12.37 -15.51 -23.68
CA ASP A 583 11.75 -16.45 -24.61
C ASP A 583 11.16 -15.74 -25.83
N SER A 584 10.55 -14.57 -25.61
CA SER A 584 9.95 -13.77 -26.68
C SER A 584 11.00 -13.09 -27.56
N LEU A 585 12.12 -12.63 -26.98
CA LEU A 585 13.26 -12.08 -27.69
C LEU A 585 13.94 -13.12 -28.59
N SER A 586 14.06 -14.37 -28.13
CA SER A 586 14.66 -15.45 -28.91
C SER A 586 13.93 -15.76 -30.23
N LYS A 587 12.65 -15.36 -30.32
CA LYS A 587 11.79 -15.56 -31.49
C LYS A 587 11.84 -14.41 -32.49
N ILE A 588 12.51 -13.30 -32.17
CA ILE A 588 12.63 -12.13 -33.04
C ILE A 588 13.68 -12.38 -34.12
N ARG A 589 13.43 -11.89 -35.34
CA ARG A 589 14.37 -12.04 -36.47
C ARG A 589 15.72 -11.35 -36.14
N PRO A 590 16.87 -11.99 -36.43
CA PRO A 590 18.20 -11.41 -36.20
C PRO A 590 18.40 -10.05 -36.88
N ASP A 591 17.73 -9.81 -38.02
CA ASP A 591 17.86 -8.57 -38.80
C ASP A 591 17.23 -7.32 -38.14
N ILE A 592 16.38 -7.52 -37.13
CA ILE A 592 15.69 -6.45 -36.39
C ILE A 592 16.45 -6.09 -35.11
N LEU A 593 17.21 -7.05 -34.57
CA LEU A 593 18.12 -6.81 -33.45
C LEU A 593 19.43 -6.26 -34.04
N PRO A 594 19.92 -5.09 -33.61
CA PRO A 594 21.22 -4.62 -34.07
C PRO A 594 22.27 -5.65 -33.67
N VAL A 595 23.19 -5.97 -34.59
CA VAL A 595 24.35 -6.84 -34.36
C VAL A 595 25.04 -6.36 -33.08
N VAL A 596 24.89 -7.13 -32.01
CA VAL A 596 25.61 -6.91 -30.77
C VAL A 596 27.08 -7.05 -31.15
N SER A 597 27.84 -5.98 -30.96
CA SER A 597 29.29 -6.03 -31.15
C SER A 597 29.81 -7.13 -30.23
N THR A 598 30.66 -8.01 -30.76
CA THR A 598 31.14 -9.28 -30.19
C THR A 598 31.88 -9.20 -28.84
N ASN A 599 31.74 -8.10 -28.10
CA ASN A 599 32.31 -7.90 -26.77
C ASN A 599 31.27 -8.08 -25.64
N ASP A 600 29.96 -8.15 -25.94
CA ASP A 600 28.90 -8.33 -24.93
C ASP A 600 28.32 -9.76 -24.88
N GLU A 601 28.55 -10.59 -25.90
CA GLU A 601 28.22 -12.03 -25.83
C GLU A 601 29.01 -12.72 -24.70
N ASP A 602 30.26 -12.30 -24.48
CA ASP A 602 31.06 -12.79 -23.35
C ASP A 602 30.53 -12.35 -21.98
N LYS A 603 29.76 -11.26 -21.88
CA LYS A 603 29.16 -10.84 -20.59
C LYS A 603 27.86 -11.57 -20.27
N ILE A 604 27.04 -11.85 -21.28
CA ILE A 604 25.78 -12.59 -21.11
C ILE A 604 26.06 -14.09 -20.95
N ALA A 605 27.04 -14.64 -21.68
CA ALA A 605 27.50 -16.01 -21.49
C ALA A 605 28.20 -16.22 -20.14
N ASN A 606 29.02 -15.26 -19.67
CA ASN A 606 29.66 -15.35 -18.35
C ASN A 606 28.70 -15.16 -17.18
N ALA A 607 27.61 -14.39 -17.34
CA ALA A 607 26.55 -14.30 -16.33
C ALA A 607 25.80 -15.63 -16.15
N THR A 608 25.64 -16.38 -17.23
CA THR A 608 25.00 -17.71 -17.21
C THR A 608 25.92 -18.77 -16.60
N LEU A 609 27.23 -18.68 -16.80
CA LEU A 609 28.24 -19.56 -16.18
C LEU A 609 28.48 -19.28 -14.69
N GLN A 610 28.32 -18.03 -14.23
CA GLN A 610 28.43 -17.67 -12.80
C GLN A 610 27.23 -18.11 -11.96
N ALA A 611 26.04 -18.25 -12.58
CA ALA A 611 24.85 -18.79 -11.91
C ALA A 611 24.98 -20.28 -11.57
N GLU A 612 25.77 -21.05 -12.34
CA GLU A 612 26.01 -22.47 -12.07
C GLU A 612 27.18 -22.71 -11.09
N THR A 613 28.13 -21.79 -10.98
CA THR A 613 29.25 -21.90 -10.00
C THR A 613 28.93 -21.36 -8.60
N GLN A 614 27.83 -20.63 -8.43
CA GLN A 614 27.39 -20.13 -7.11
C GLN A 614 26.81 -21.19 -6.17
N LYS A 615 26.67 -22.45 -6.61
CA LYS A 615 26.22 -23.57 -5.76
C LYS A 615 27.33 -24.29 -4.99
N GLU A 616 28.61 -24.01 -5.22
CA GLU A 616 29.72 -24.68 -4.52
C GLU A 616 30.63 -23.74 -3.69
N PHE A 617 30.33 -22.44 -3.59
CA PHE A 617 31.13 -21.50 -2.79
C PHE A 617 30.57 -21.20 -1.39
N LEU A 618 29.68 -22.05 -0.87
CA LEU A 618 29.21 -22.05 0.52
C LEU A 618 30.06 -22.97 1.41
N SER A 619 31.39 -22.85 1.35
CA SER A 619 32.30 -23.36 2.41
C SER A 619 33.76 -22.98 2.13
N ALA A 620 34.20 -21.77 2.49
CA ALA A 620 35.60 -21.50 2.85
C ALA A 620 35.81 -20.03 3.30
N GLU A 621 36.00 -19.87 4.61
CA GLU A 621 36.94 -18.98 5.32
C GLU A 621 37.28 -17.57 4.82
N SER A 622 36.79 -16.60 5.59
CA SER A 622 37.50 -15.57 6.37
C SER A 622 38.64 -14.72 5.79
N ASN A 623 38.57 -13.44 6.18
CA ASN A 623 39.62 -12.43 6.31
C ASN A 623 39.94 -11.60 5.06
N HIS A 624 39.21 -10.50 4.88
CA HIS A 624 39.85 -9.20 4.68
C HIS A 624 38.92 -8.06 5.09
N THR A 625 39.38 -7.29 6.07
CA THR A 625 38.86 -5.97 6.45
C THR A 625 38.97 -5.02 5.27
N GLY A 626 37.84 -4.53 4.76
CA GLY A 626 37.79 -3.49 3.74
C GLY A 626 36.40 -2.91 3.68
N HIS A 627 36.27 -1.64 4.09
CA HIS A 627 35.08 -0.82 3.85
C HIS A 627 34.70 -0.88 2.37
N ARG A 628 33.62 -1.59 2.03
CA ARG A 628 32.92 -1.39 0.77
C ARG A 628 32.00 -0.19 0.95
N THR A 629 32.47 0.97 0.51
CA THR A 629 31.61 2.10 0.17
C THR A 629 30.68 1.63 -0.95
N GLY A 630 29.39 1.48 -0.65
CA GLY A 630 28.36 1.22 -1.65
C GLY A 630 28.18 2.45 -2.52
N TYR A 631 28.93 2.51 -3.62
CA TYR A 631 28.60 3.40 -4.72
C TYR A 631 27.35 2.83 -5.39
N LEU A 632 26.37 3.70 -5.65
CA LEU A 632 25.27 3.48 -6.56
C LEU A 632 25.86 3.23 -7.96
N ASP A 633 26.30 1.99 -8.24
CA ASP A 633 26.61 1.54 -9.60
C ASP A 633 25.27 1.35 -10.32
N TYR A 634 24.65 2.48 -10.66
CA TYR A 634 23.52 2.51 -11.57
C TYR A 634 24.06 2.45 -13.00
N PRO A 635 23.46 1.68 -13.93
CA PRO A 635 23.80 1.79 -15.34
C PRO A 635 23.66 3.25 -15.78
N GLU A 636 24.51 3.69 -16.73
CA GLU A 636 24.50 5.06 -17.25
C GLU A 636 23.05 5.55 -17.47
N PRO A 637 22.72 6.80 -17.11
CA PRO A 637 21.40 7.36 -17.33
C PRO A 637 21.12 7.37 -18.85
N VAL A 638 20.33 6.41 -19.31
CA VAL A 638 19.98 6.25 -20.72
C VAL A 638 18.57 6.80 -20.93
N ILE A 639 18.56 8.01 -21.52
CA ILE A 639 17.51 8.66 -22.31
C ILE A 639 16.52 9.56 -21.54
N CYS A 640 16.87 10.85 -21.48
CA CYS A 640 15.89 11.91 -21.59
C CYS A 640 16.39 12.89 -22.67
N GLY A 641 16.05 12.63 -23.93
CA GLY A 641 16.47 13.45 -25.05
C GLY A 641 15.66 13.26 -26.33
N SER A 642 14.63 12.41 -26.35
CA SER A 642 13.71 12.34 -27.48
C SER A 642 12.37 12.96 -27.08
N ASP A 643 11.98 13.95 -27.86
CA ASP A 643 10.70 14.63 -27.80
C ASP A 643 9.57 13.58 -27.85
N PRO A 644 8.67 13.49 -26.85
CA PRO A 644 7.58 12.52 -26.86
C PRO A 644 6.62 12.69 -28.06
N GLU A 645 6.66 13.84 -28.73
CA GLU A 645 5.80 14.14 -29.89
C GLU A 645 6.37 13.69 -31.25
N GLU A 646 7.63 13.29 -31.36
CA GLU A 646 8.22 12.86 -32.64
C GLU A 646 8.11 11.33 -32.86
N PHE A 647 6.94 10.77 -32.56
CA PHE A 647 6.65 9.35 -32.77
C PHE A 647 5.84 9.13 -34.06
N THR A 648 6.54 8.88 -35.17
CA THR A 648 5.87 8.48 -36.42
C THR A 648 5.65 6.97 -36.44
N ILE A 649 4.43 6.54 -36.12
CA ILE A 649 4.03 5.13 -36.25
C ILE A 649 3.89 4.81 -37.73
N SER A 650 4.65 3.83 -38.23
CA SER A 650 4.49 3.36 -39.60
C SER A 650 3.23 2.51 -39.76
N ASP A 651 2.54 2.64 -40.90
CA ASP A 651 1.36 1.81 -41.22
C ASP A 651 1.69 0.32 -41.17
N GLU A 652 2.92 -0.06 -41.58
CA GLU A 652 3.43 -1.44 -41.50
C GLU A 652 3.46 -1.97 -40.06
N THR A 653 3.87 -1.12 -39.09
CA THR A 653 3.89 -1.47 -37.67
C THR A 653 2.48 -1.71 -37.16
N LEU A 654 1.49 -0.91 -37.56
CA LEU A 654 0.10 -1.07 -37.15
C LEU A 654 -0.55 -2.33 -37.74
N GLU A 655 -0.23 -2.65 -38.99
CA GLU A 655 -0.73 -3.85 -39.66
C GLU A 655 -0.15 -5.15 -39.06
N ALA A 656 1.01 -5.10 -38.39
CA ALA A 656 1.64 -6.27 -37.80
C ALA A 656 0.99 -6.76 -36.49
N PHE A 657 0.42 -5.87 -35.66
CA PHE A 657 -0.05 -6.21 -34.31
C PHE A 657 -1.12 -7.33 -34.26
N PRO A 658 -2.15 -7.39 -35.13
CA PRO A 658 -3.14 -8.47 -35.12
C PRO A 658 -2.58 -9.87 -35.38
N PHE A 659 -1.32 -9.96 -35.83
CA PHE A 659 -0.61 -11.20 -36.12
C PHE A 659 0.42 -11.56 -35.04
N LEU A 660 0.69 -10.66 -34.09
CA LEU A 660 1.57 -10.93 -32.96
C LEU A 660 0.86 -11.74 -31.88
N THR A 661 1.59 -12.65 -31.24
CA THR A 661 1.11 -13.33 -30.03
C THR A 661 1.27 -12.40 -28.83
N PRO A 662 0.19 -12.04 -28.10
CA PRO A 662 0.33 -11.25 -26.89
C PRO A 662 1.22 -11.99 -25.88
N ILE A 663 2.16 -11.26 -25.27
CA ILE A 663 2.81 -11.71 -24.04
C ILE A 663 1.79 -11.46 -22.93
N ASP A 664 1.11 -12.50 -22.45
CA ASP A 664 0.12 -12.35 -21.38
C ASP A 664 0.75 -11.60 -20.20
N ALA A 665 0.12 -10.48 -19.83
CA ALA A 665 0.59 -9.60 -18.75
C ALA A 665 0.44 -10.26 -17.36
N ALA A 666 -0.33 -11.34 -17.26
CA ALA A 666 -0.50 -12.10 -16.05
C ALA A 666 0.70 -13.01 -15.80
N PHE A 667 1.29 -12.96 -14.59
CA PHE A 667 2.30 -13.95 -14.21
C PHE A 667 1.68 -15.36 -14.17
N GLY A 668 1.81 -16.10 -15.27
CA GLY A 668 1.67 -17.54 -15.28
C GLY A 668 0.40 -18.15 -15.88
N THR A 669 -0.13 -17.60 -16.97
CA THR A 669 -1.03 -18.37 -17.85
C THR A 669 -0.38 -18.59 -19.21
N SER A 670 0.39 -19.66 -19.33
CA SER A 670 0.55 -20.32 -20.63
C SER A 670 -0.79 -21.01 -20.95
N TYR A 671 -1.69 -20.31 -21.62
CA TYR A 671 -2.77 -20.99 -22.34
C TYR A 671 -2.25 -21.34 -23.73
N HIS A 672 -1.55 -22.48 -23.82
CA HIS A 672 -1.56 -23.22 -25.06
C HIS A 672 -3.02 -23.59 -25.37
N GLN A 673 -3.62 -22.88 -26.33
CA GLN A 673 -4.75 -23.40 -27.08
C GLN A 673 -4.25 -24.60 -27.88
N ALA A 674 -4.40 -25.79 -27.31
CA ALA A 674 -4.43 -27.04 -28.04
C ALA A 674 -5.78 -27.69 -27.76
N PHE A 675 -6.79 -27.27 -28.52
CA PHE A 675 -7.93 -28.10 -28.94
C PHE A 675 -8.46 -27.60 -30.27
#